data_AF-A0A1A8UR30-F1
#
_entry.id   AF-A0A1A8UR30-F1
#
_cell.length_a   1.000
_cell.length_b   1.000
_cell.length_c   1.000
_cell.angle_alpha   90.00
_cell.angle_beta   90.00
_cell.angle_gamma   90.00
#
_symmetry.space_group_name_H-M   'P 1'
#
loop_
_entity.id
_entity.type
_entity.pdbx_description
1 polymer ?
#
loop_
_entity_poly.entity_id
_entity_poly.type
_entity_poly.pdbx_seq_one_letter_code
_entity_poly.pdbx_strand_id
1 'polypeptide(L)'
;KNLRVTDPTTSSLRVHWEAADGNVRQYRIFYVPASGGAEDMEQVSGGTTNTVLRNLLSDTPYSVTVVPVYPEGEGLRQSDNGKTLPRTPPSNIQVYNPSPNSLNVRWEPASGQVQQYRVAYTPLTGVRPTESVLVPGTIDNAFLDNLIPDTPYSIAVSALYADAEGSPVKGNGKTLPRAGPRNMRVFEATTSTLTIGWDHAEGPVRQYKISYAPMTGDPITEFALVPGNRNNAMLLSLSPDTPYNITVEAVYAEGPGGSLNGNGRTVGMLSPRNLQVSDEWYTRFRVSWVPVSSPVQGYRLIYSPKGKDQPIDMFVGDVSSFILTNLQPGTTYGVKVLAQYTSGISAPLMGEGTTLYLNVTNIESYDVGHDRLCIKWSPHRAATSYRIKLDPTDRSSEGQQETTIPAGLPQYCFDGLSPDALYTATVFVQTPDLEGPGVGTDERTLVKPTLAPTMPPTPTPPPTIPPAWAVCKGAKADLVFVIDGSWSIGEDSFSKVVTFVSSMIGAFDVIGPSGMQVSFVQFSDGATTEFKLNTYQDKGITMAAVHQIRYRGGNTKTGMALKHTYEKAFSPENGIRRNVPKVVVVITDGRSQDEVKQNAARLQHAGYSVFAVGVADVDFVELQEIGSKPSDRHVFVVDDFDAFDTIRENLITFICETATSSCPLIYLNGFTSPGFRMLEAFNLTEKTYSHIPGVSMEPGSFNSFTAYRLHKNAFLNQPTLELHPDGLPHTYTIILMLRLLPDSPTQAFDIWQMSTQNHKPETGVTIDPSSQTVSFYNKDERGEIQRVTFDSFLVKKIFYGSFHKLHILVSSTSVRLMVDCQEAAEKEITAAGNTSRDGYQVLGKMSKSIGSKGESASFQLQMFDIVCSLAWNSRDRCCDLPSTRDELKCPSLPNACTCTSEATGQPGPQGPVGAPGSKGPRGERGEPGSAGPVGQRGENGPPGPMGLPGPQGPSGMSIPGEAVCLNT
;
A
#
# COMPACT_ATOMS: atom_id res chain seq x y z
N LYS A 1 -9.06 66.11 86.73
CA LYS A 1 -10.50 66.47 86.80
C LYS A 1 -11.19 65.96 85.53
N ASN A 2 -12.52 66.02 85.43
CA ASN A 2 -13.28 65.69 84.20
C ASN A 2 -12.84 64.40 83.49
N LEU A 3 -12.76 63.29 84.23
CA LEU A 3 -12.47 61.98 83.66
C LEU A 3 -13.60 61.57 82.69
N ARG A 4 -13.22 61.04 81.52
CA ARG A 4 -14.12 60.50 80.50
C ARG A 4 -13.54 59.22 79.90
N VAL A 5 -14.35 58.18 79.79
CA VAL A 5 -14.07 56.97 79.03
C VAL A 5 -14.82 57.03 77.69
N THR A 6 -14.08 56.94 76.59
CA THR A 6 -14.53 57.24 75.22
C THR A 6 -13.91 56.28 74.20
N ASP A 7 -14.26 56.43 72.92
CA ASP A 7 -13.79 55.62 71.78
C ASP A 7 -13.75 54.10 72.05
N PRO A 8 -14.88 53.47 72.44
CA PRO A 8 -14.88 52.03 72.69
C PRO A 8 -14.65 51.24 71.40
N THR A 9 -13.71 50.30 71.44
CA THR A 9 -13.58 49.23 70.45
C THR A 9 -14.02 47.89 71.07
N THR A 10 -13.88 46.78 70.35
CA THR A 10 -14.14 45.44 70.89
C THR A 10 -13.15 44.99 71.97
N SER A 11 -12.04 45.71 72.19
CA SER A 11 -10.99 45.32 73.15
C SER A 11 -10.15 46.48 73.71
N SER A 12 -10.59 47.72 73.53
CA SER A 12 -9.92 48.90 74.08
C SER A 12 -10.89 50.03 74.42
N LEU A 13 -10.50 50.85 75.39
CA LEU A 13 -11.20 52.07 75.82
C LEU A 13 -10.20 53.23 75.89
N ARG A 14 -10.53 54.39 75.31
CA ARG A 14 -9.73 55.61 75.48
C ARG A 14 -10.16 56.32 76.76
N VAL A 15 -9.19 56.59 77.62
CA VAL A 15 -9.40 57.25 78.91
C VAL A 15 -8.76 58.63 78.85
N HIS A 16 -9.50 59.68 79.15
CA HIS A 16 -9.03 61.06 79.12
C HIS A 16 -9.45 61.82 80.37
N TRP A 17 -8.56 62.63 80.93
CA TRP A 17 -8.81 63.47 82.10
C TRP A 17 -8.09 64.82 81.95
N GLU A 18 -8.58 65.85 82.63
CA GLU A 18 -7.81 67.07 82.86
C GLU A 18 -6.77 66.85 83.97
N ALA A 19 -5.66 67.58 83.89
CA ALA A 19 -4.63 67.57 84.92
C ALA A 19 -5.18 67.83 86.33
N ALA A 20 -4.46 67.36 87.35
CA ALA A 20 -4.78 67.56 88.75
C ALA A 20 -3.92 68.70 89.31
N ASP A 21 -4.43 69.40 90.32
CA ASP A 21 -3.77 70.60 90.84
C ASP A 21 -2.51 70.22 91.63
N GLY A 22 -1.36 70.80 91.27
CA GLY A 22 -0.07 70.54 91.92
C GLY A 22 0.91 69.76 91.05
N ASN A 23 2.08 69.41 91.62
CA ASN A 23 3.15 68.73 90.89
C ASN A 23 2.95 67.20 90.91
N VAL A 24 2.04 66.71 90.06
CA VAL A 24 1.77 65.28 89.87
C VAL A 24 3.01 64.60 89.30
N ARG A 25 3.51 63.55 89.95
CA ARG A 25 4.63 62.73 89.43
C ARG A 25 4.16 61.79 88.32
N GLN A 26 3.01 61.15 88.53
CA GLN A 26 2.44 60.13 87.66
C GLN A 26 0.95 59.94 87.94
N TYR A 27 0.23 59.36 86.98
CA TYR A 27 -1.14 58.87 87.16
C TYR A 27 -1.15 57.35 87.17
N ARG A 28 -1.94 56.77 88.07
CA ARG A 28 -2.31 55.35 88.07
C ARG A 28 -3.75 55.22 87.58
N ILE A 29 -3.96 54.43 86.54
CA ILE A 29 -5.27 54.15 85.94
C ILE A 29 -5.60 52.71 86.27
N PHE A 30 -6.49 52.52 87.23
CA PHE A 30 -7.02 51.23 87.60
C PHE A 30 -8.25 50.92 86.75
N TYR A 31 -8.43 49.67 86.31
CA TYR A 31 -9.63 49.26 85.59
C TYR A 31 -10.04 47.84 85.95
N VAL A 32 -11.36 47.64 86.09
CA VAL A 32 -11.95 46.35 86.49
C VAL A 32 -13.28 46.14 85.76
N PRO A 33 -13.61 44.92 85.31
CA PRO A 33 -14.94 44.60 84.81
C PRO A 33 -16.01 44.89 85.88
N ALA A 34 -17.11 45.53 85.50
CA ALA A 34 -18.18 45.89 86.44
C ALA A 34 -18.93 44.65 87.01
N SER A 35 -18.73 43.47 86.42
CA SER A 35 -19.13 42.17 86.98
C SER A 35 -18.27 41.70 88.16
N GLY A 36 -17.19 42.40 88.50
CA GLY A 36 -16.13 41.95 89.38
C GLY A 36 -15.04 41.19 88.62
N GLY A 37 -13.82 41.22 89.17
CA GLY A 37 -12.61 40.64 88.58
C GLY A 37 -11.36 41.12 89.31
N ALA A 38 -10.18 40.82 88.77
CA ALA A 38 -8.94 41.47 89.18
C ALA A 38 -8.96 42.95 88.72
N GLU A 39 -8.47 43.86 89.57
CA GLU A 39 -8.24 45.26 89.21
C GLU A 39 -6.85 45.36 88.55
N ASP A 40 -6.82 45.60 87.24
CA ASP A 40 -5.58 45.86 86.50
C ASP A 40 -5.19 47.33 86.65
N MET A 41 -3.91 47.65 86.45
CA MET A 41 -3.38 49.02 86.62
C MET A 41 -2.37 49.38 85.53
N GLU A 42 -2.62 50.48 84.83
CA GLU A 42 -1.68 51.14 83.93
C GLU A 42 -1.12 52.43 84.57
N GLN A 43 0.16 52.72 84.35
CA GLN A 43 0.83 53.90 84.93
C GLN A 43 1.38 54.80 83.82
N VAL A 44 1.05 56.09 83.87
CA VAL A 44 1.51 57.11 82.90
C VAL A 44 2.18 58.30 83.61
N SER A 45 2.97 59.07 82.86
CA SER A 45 3.70 60.23 83.42
C SER A 45 2.77 61.34 83.92
N GLY A 46 3.23 62.17 84.86
CA GLY A 46 2.45 63.30 85.37
C GLY A 46 2.09 64.37 84.32
N GLY A 47 2.81 64.43 83.20
CA GLY A 47 2.47 65.27 82.05
C GLY A 47 1.44 64.65 81.09
N THR A 48 0.99 63.42 81.36
CA THR A 48 0.07 62.67 80.49
C THR A 48 -1.37 62.77 81.00
N THR A 49 -2.29 63.13 80.12
CA THR A 49 -3.72 63.38 80.41
C THR A 49 -4.67 62.46 79.63
N ASN A 50 -4.14 61.45 78.93
CA ASN A 50 -4.92 60.39 78.31
C ASN A 50 -4.12 59.08 78.23
N THR A 51 -4.83 57.95 78.15
CA THR A 51 -4.27 56.65 77.78
C THR A 51 -5.29 55.83 76.97
N VAL A 52 -4.87 54.69 76.42
CA VAL A 52 -5.75 53.71 75.77
C VAL A 52 -5.54 52.37 76.44
N LEU A 53 -6.52 51.95 77.24
CA LEU A 53 -6.56 50.63 77.85
C LEU A 53 -6.76 49.59 76.73
N ARG A 54 -5.98 48.52 76.73
CA ARG A 54 -5.95 47.49 75.67
C ARG A 54 -6.18 46.10 76.26
N ASN A 55 -6.42 45.12 75.38
CA ASN A 55 -6.65 43.71 75.73
C ASN A 55 -7.85 43.50 76.67
N LEU A 56 -8.82 44.40 76.60
CA LEU A 56 -10.08 44.29 77.35
C LEU A 56 -10.98 43.22 76.72
N LEU A 57 -11.73 42.51 77.56
CA LEU A 57 -12.82 41.62 77.12
C LEU A 57 -13.89 42.40 76.34
N SER A 58 -14.44 41.79 75.28
CA SER A 58 -15.50 42.40 74.45
C SER A 58 -16.87 42.42 75.13
N ASP A 59 -17.77 43.30 74.67
CA ASP A 59 -19.10 43.58 75.27
C ASP A 59 -19.10 43.79 76.81
N THR A 60 -17.95 44.08 77.40
CA THR A 60 -17.78 44.11 78.85
C THR A 60 -17.82 45.56 79.35
N PRO A 61 -18.67 45.88 80.34
CA PRO A 61 -18.60 47.16 81.05
C PRO A 61 -17.41 47.17 82.00
N TYR A 62 -16.60 48.22 81.95
CA TYR A 62 -15.47 48.48 82.84
C TYR A 62 -15.71 49.73 83.66
N SER A 63 -15.34 49.66 84.94
CA SER A 63 -15.13 50.85 85.76
C SER A 63 -13.65 51.23 85.70
N VAL A 64 -13.36 52.46 85.32
CA VAL A 64 -12.00 52.98 85.16
C VAL A 64 -11.78 54.09 86.18
N THR A 65 -10.73 53.97 86.99
CA THR A 65 -10.41 54.88 88.10
C THR A 65 -9.01 55.45 87.96
N VAL A 66 -8.91 56.77 87.77
CA VAL A 66 -7.64 57.51 87.67
C VAL A 66 -7.27 58.14 89.01
N VAL A 67 -6.00 57.98 89.41
CA VAL A 67 -5.44 58.47 90.67
C VAL A 67 -4.15 59.26 90.40
N PRO A 68 -4.07 60.56 90.73
CA PRO A 68 -2.80 61.30 90.69
C PRO A 68 -1.91 60.88 91.87
N VAL A 69 -0.62 60.71 91.62
CA VAL A 69 0.39 60.40 92.65
C VAL A 69 1.35 61.58 92.79
N TYR A 70 1.45 62.12 94.00
CA TYR A 70 2.29 63.25 94.39
C TYR A 70 3.54 62.76 95.17
N PRO A 71 4.53 63.62 95.45
CA PRO A 71 5.63 63.28 96.36
C PRO A 71 5.18 62.82 97.75
N GLU A 72 4.06 63.37 98.24
CA GLU A 72 3.55 63.19 99.61
C GLU A 72 2.55 62.02 99.75
N GLY A 73 2.02 61.49 98.65
CA GLY A 73 1.03 60.40 98.66
C GLY A 73 0.13 60.34 97.42
N GLU A 74 -0.89 59.48 97.46
CA GLU A 74 -1.93 59.42 96.43
C GLU A 74 -3.02 60.48 96.67
N GLY A 75 -3.50 61.10 95.59
CA GLY A 75 -4.59 62.06 95.64
C GLY A 75 -5.98 61.43 95.48
N LEU A 76 -7.00 62.29 95.37
CA LEU A 76 -8.39 61.85 95.18
C LEU A 76 -8.56 61.04 93.89
N ARG A 77 -9.14 59.84 94.02
CA ARG A 77 -9.54 59.00 92.88
C ARG A 77 -10.68 59.68 92.10
N GLN A 78 -10.70 59.51 90.79
CA GLN A 78 -11.82 59.85 89.92
C GLN A 78 -12.19 58.62 89.10
N SER A 79 -13.48 58.32 88.97
CA SER A 79 -13.96 57.11 88.30
C SER A 79 -15.01 57.44 87.25
N ASP A 80 -14.97 56.75 86.12
CA ASP A 80 -15.96 56.79 85.05
C ASP A 80 -16.09 55.41 84.40
N ASN A 81 -17.20 55.13 83.74
CA ASN A 81 -17.52 53.81 83.20
C ASN A 81 -17.52 53.81 81.66
N GLY A 82 -16.89 52.80 81.05
CA GLY A 82 -16.95 52.55 79.61
C GLY A 82 -17.35 51.12 79.31
N LYS A 83 -18.06 50.89 78.21
CA LYS A 83 -18.38 49.53 77.72
C LYS A 83 -17.68 49.29 76.39
N THR A 84 -16.86 48.25 76.30
CA THR A 84 -16.30 47.80 75.01
C THR A 84 -17.42 47.32 74.08
N LEU A 85 -17.23 47.41 72.77
CA LEU A 85 -18.20 46.94 71.79
C LEU A 85 -18.31 45.40 71.75
N PRO A 86 -19.48 44.84 71.40
CA PRO A 86 -19.62 43.41 71.15
C PRO A 86 -18.90 42.98 69.87
N ARG A 87 -18.46 41.72 69.81
CA ARG A 87 -17.92 41.11 68.59
C ARG A 87 -19.06 40.60 67.71
N THR A 88 -19.19 41.12 66.49
CA THR A 88 -20.03 40.53 65.46
C THR A 88 -19.28 39.39 64.75
N PRO A 89 -19.94 38.26 64.45
CA PRO A 89 -19.34 37.17 63.68
C PRO A 89 -19.16 37.55 62.19
N PRO A 90 -18.48 36.74 61.37
CA PRO A 90 -18.37 36.97 59.93
C PRO A 90 -19.75 36.98 59.26
N SER A 91 -20.00 37.89 58.31
CA SER A 91 -21.26 37.98 57.57
C SER A 91 -21.11 37.57 56.10
N ASN A 92 -22.23 37.48 55.37
CA ASN A 92 -22.28 37.34 53.90
C ASN A 92 -21.37 36.22 53.34
N ILE A 93 -21.49 35.00 53.87
CA ILE A 93 -20.77 33.84 53.35
C ILE A 93 -21.29 33.52 51.94
N GLN A 94 -20.41 33.63 50.95
CA GLN A 94 -20.70 33.30 49.55
C GLN A 94 -19.80 32.14 49.11
N VAL A 95 -20.42 31.12 48.52
CA VAL A 95 -19.72 30.01 47.86
C VAL A 95 -19.83 30.21 46.36
N TYR A 96 -18.70 30.16 45.65
CA TYR A 96 -18.61 30.48 44.23
C TYR A 96 -17.58 29.58 43.53
N ASN A 97 -17.55 29.65 42.18
CA ASN A 97 -16.71 28.84 41.31
C ASN A 97 -16.64 27.34 41.68
N PRO A 98 -17.77 26.64 41.83
CA PRO A 98 -17.75 25.21 42.15
C PRO A 98 -17.11 24.41 41.01
N SER A 99 -16.22 23.49 41.35
CA SER A 99 -15.72 22.44 40.46
C SER A 99 -16.28 21.08 40.88
N PRO A 100 -15.97 19.97 40.17
CA PRO A 100 -16.31 18.64 40.63
C PRO A 100 -15.65 18.23 41.95
N ASN A 101 -14.57 18.89 42.39
CA ASN A 101 -13.82 18.51 43.59
C ASN A 101 -13.36 19.68 44.46
N SER A 102 -13.84 20.91 44.20
CA SER A 102 -13.47 22.11 44.97
C SER A 102 -14.58 23.16 45.03
N LEU A 103 -14.49 24.03 46.03
CA LEU A 103 -15.37 25.17 46.26
C LEU A 103 -14.54 26.38 46.72
N ASN A 104 -14.82 27.58 46.18
CA ASN A 104 -14.27 28.81 46.72
C ASN A 104 -15.27 29.43 47.70
N VAL A 105 -14.80 29.84 48.87
CA VAL A 105 -15.61 30.46 49.92
C VAL A 105 -15.08 31.85 50.22
N ARG A 106 -15.96 32.84 50.39
CA ARG A 106 -15.62 34.19 50.86
C ARG A 106 -16.64 34.68 51.88
N TRP A 107 -16.26 35.61 52.74
CA TRP A 107 -17.11 36.21 53.78
C TRP A 107 -16.74 37.68 54.00
N GLU A 108 -17.56 38.40 54.76
CA GLU A 108 -17.22 39.71 55.31
C GLU A 108 -16.53 39.56 56.67
N PRO A 109 -15.45 40.31 56.96
CA PRO A 109 -14.69 40.17 58.20
C PRO A 109 -15.51 40.39 59.48
N ALA A 110 -15.28 39.54 60.47
CA ALA A 110 -15.78 39.72 61.85
C ALA A 110 -15.16 40.96 62.53
N SER A 111 -15.87 41.57 63.48
CA SER A 111 -15.39 42.78 64.16
C SER A 111 -14.37 42.47 65.26
N GLY A 112 -13.28 43.22 65.30
CA GLY A 112 -12.23 43.11 66.32
C GLY A 112 -10.96 42.45 65.77
N GLN A 113 -9.99 42.20 66.66
CA GLN A 113 -8.67 41.69 66.24
C GLN A 113 -8.69 40.17 66.07
N VAL A 114 -9.22 39.70 64.94
CA VAL A 114 -9.20 38.28 64.54
C VAL A 114 -7.76 37.84 64.25
N GLN A 115 -7.33 36.73 64.85
CA GLN A 115 -6.02 36.13 64.56
C GLN A 115 -6.08 35.20 63.33
N GLN A 116 -7.13 34.37 63.26
CA GLN A 116 -7.36 33.40 62.20
C GLN A 116 -8.87 33.20 61.98
N TYR A 117 -9.28 32.74 60.80
CA TYR A 117 -10.61 32.16 60.58
C TYR A 117 -10.48 30.65 60.43
N ARG A 118 -11.41 29.92 61.07
CA ARG A 118 -11.61 28.49 60.84
C ARG A 118 -12.76 28.32 59.85
N VAL A 119 -12.48 27.67 58.72
CA VAL A 119 -13.47 27.29 57.72
C VAL A 119 -13.67 25.78 57.81
N ALA A 120 -14.71 25.35 58.53
CA ALA A 120 -15.10 23.96 58.65
C ALA A 120 -16.10 23.59 57.55
N TYR A 121 -15.98 22.41 56.95
CA TYR A 121 -16.87 21.93 55.90
C TYR A 121 -17.18 20.45 56.06
N THR A 122 -18.41 20.06 55.71
CA THR A 122 -18.88 18.67 55.83
C THR A 122 -19.91 18.36 54.75
N PRO A 123 -19.91 17.16 54.15
CA PRO A 123 -20.98 16.75 53.24
C PRO A 123 -22.32 16.71 53.99
N LEU A 124 -23.37 17.30 53.42
CA LEU A 124 -24.73 17.20 53.96
C LEU A 124 -25.29 15.76 53.87
N THR A 125 -24.64 14.88 53.10
CA THR A 125 -24.90 13.45 53.03
C THR A 125 -24.32 12.64 54.19
N GLY A 126 -23.44 13.22 55.02
CA GLY A 126 -22.80 12.55 56.16
C GLY A 126 -21.72 11.51 55.80
N VAL A 127 -21.32 11.41 54.53
CA VAL A 127 -20.40 10.35 54.03
C VAL A 127 -18.94 10.56 54.47
N ARG A 128 -18.54 11.77 54.86
CA ARG A 128 -17.22 12.08 55.45
C ARG A 128 -17.37 12.86 56.76
N PRO A 129 -16.40 12.74 57.68
CA PRO A 129 -16.33 13.62 58.85
C PRO A 129 -16.17 15.09 58.44
N THR A 130 -16.40 15.99 59.39
CA THR A 130 -16.13 17.42 59.20
C THR A 130 -14.62 17.67 59.12
N GLU A 131 -14.19 18.31 58.04
CA GLU A 131 -12.82 18.77 57.82
C GLU A 131 -12.76 20.29 58.06
N SER A 132 -11.57 20.87 58.28
CA SER A 132 -11.45 22.33 58.44
C SER A 132 -10.10 22.88 58.02
N VAL A 133 -10.11 24.05 57.36
CA VAL A 133 -8.93 24.84 57.02
C VAL A 133 -8.84 26.06 57.96
N LEU A 134 -7.61 26.43 58.34
CA LEU A 134 -7.31 27.67 59.05
C LEU A 134 -6.68 28.68 58.09
N VAL A 135 -7.21 29.90 58.04
CA VAL A 135 -6.62 31.01 57.28
C VAL A 135 -6.26 32.18 58.20
N PRO A 136 -5.22 32.98 57.90
CA PRO A 136 -4.91 34.20 58.63
C PRO A 136 -6.10 35.16 58.74
N GLY A 137 -6.24 35.86 59.87
CA GLY A 137 -7.35 36.80 60.12
C GLY A 137 -7.36 38.04 59.21
N THR A 138 -6.32 38.23 58.39
CA THR A 138 -6.24 39.25 57.33
C THR A 138 -6.84 38.78 56.00
N ILE A 139 -7.30 37.53 55.90
CA ILE A 139 -7.87 36.93 54.69
C ILE A 139 -9.35 36.64 54.92
N ASP A 140 -10.17 36.98 53.92
CA ASP A 140 -11.64 36.91 53.92
C ASP A 140 -12.19 35.78 53.03
N ASN A 141 -11.33 34.86 52.62
CA ASN A 141 -11.64 33.78 51.68
C ASN A 141 -10.83 32.50 51.95
N ALA A 142 -11.32 31.38 51.43
CA ALA A 142 -10.66 30.08 51.48
C ALA A 142 -10.96 29.24 50.23
N PHE A 143 -9.99 28.40 49.84
CA PHE A 143 -10.15 27.37 48.83
C PHE A 143 -10.34 26.02 49.53
N LEU A 144 -11.40 25.29 49.17
CA LEU A 144 -11.68 23.95 49.68
C LEU A 144 -11.51 22.96 48.54
N ASP A 145 -10.67 21.94 48.69
CA ASP A 145 -10.37 20.95 47.64
C ASP A 145 -10.63 19.51 48.12
N ASN A 146 -10.30 18.52 47.28
CA ASN A 146 -10.48 17.08 47.54
C ASN A 146 -11.92 16.67 47.93
N LEU A 147 -12.90 17.48 47.52
CA LEU A 147 -14.32 17.29 47.79
C LEU A 147 -14.91 16.20 46.87
N ILE A 148 -16.02 15.61 47.32
CA ILE A 148 -16.76 14.59 46.56
C ILE A 148 -17.58 15.31 45.46
N PRO A 149 -17.58 14.82 44.20
CA PRO A 149 -18.43 15.37 43.14
C PRO A 149 -19.94 15.24 43.39
N ASP A 150 -20.71 16.11 42.74
CA ASP A 150 -22.17 16.27 42.85
C ASP A 150 -22.72 16.32 44.29
N THR A 151 -21.89 16.70 45.27
CA THR A 151 -22.21 16.57 46.69
C THR A 151 -22.51 17.94 47.29
N PRO A 152 -23.63 18.12 48.00
CA PRO A 152 -23.91 19.34 48.74
C PRO A 152 -23.14 19.36 50.06
N TYR A 153 -22.51 20.50 50.37
CA TYR A 153 -21.68 20.74 51.54
C TYR A 153 -22.27 21.85 52.41
N SER A 154 -22.25 21.64 53.73
CA SER A 154 -22.42 22.71 54.72
C SER A 154 -21.04 23.23 55.09
N ILE A 155 -20.89 24.55 55.08
CA ILE A 155 -19.65 25.27 55.39
C ILE A 155 -19.93 26.19 56.58
N ALA A 156 -19.02 26.26 57.53
CA ALA A 156 -19.12 27.10 58.72
C ALA A 156 -17.82 27.89 58.91
N VAL A 157 -17.93 29.21 59.07
CA VAL A 157 -16.80 30.11 59.29
C VAL A 157 -16.89 30.71 60.70
N SER A 158 -15.88 30.46 61.53
CA SER A 158 -15.71 31.06 62.86
C SER A 158 -14.45 31.91 62.94
N ALA A 159 -14.52 33.01 63.69
CA ALA A 159 -13.38 33.90 63.94
C ALA A 159 -12.64 33.47 65.21
N LEU A 160 -11.33 33.25 65.13
CA LEU A 160 -10.47 32.89 66.25
C LEU A 160 -9.79 34.16 66.79
N TYR A 161 -10.03 34.46 68.07
CA TYR A 161 -9.41 35.55 68.81
C TYR A 161 -8.42 34.99 69.85
N ALA A 162 -7.65 35.87 70.50
CA ALA A 162 -6.64 35.46 71.49
C ALA A 162 -7.23 34.78 72.75
N ASP A 163 -8.50 35.05 73.03
CA ASP A 163 -9.23 34.68 74.25
C ASP A 163 -10.34 33.63 74.00
N ALA A 164 -10.96 33.61 72.81
CA ALA A 164 -12.04 32.69 72.48
C ALA A 164 -12.24 32.48 70.96
N GLU A 165 -12.92 31.39 70.60
CA GLU A 165 -13.51 31.18 69.26
C GLU A 165 -14.91 31.82 69.22
N GLY A 166 -15.15 32.69 68.23
CA GLY A 166 -16.43 33.36 68.01
C GLY A 166 -17.47 32.45 67.34
N SER A 167 -18.75 32.82 67.47
CA SER A 167 -19.87 32.04 66.92
C SER A 167 -19.72 31.79 65.41
N PRO A 168 -19.85 30.53 64.94
CA PRO A 168 -19.74 30.21 63.53
C PRO A 168 -20.98 30.64 62.75
N VAL A 169 -20.77 31.20 61.55
CA VAL A 169 -21.85 31.47 60.58
C VAL A 169 -21.80 30.42 59.48
N LYS A 170 -22.96 29.98 59.00
CA LYS A 170 -23.10 28.88 58.05
C LYS A 170 -23.45 29.37 56.65
N GLY A 171 -22.81 28.78 55.64
CA GLY A 171 -23.16 28.85 54.23
C GLY A 171 -23.27 27.43 53.64
N ASN A 172 -23.86 27.32 52.45
CA ASN A 172 -23.98 26.05 51.74
C ASN A 172 -23.37 26.16 50.34
N GLY A 173 -22.78 25.08 49.86
CA GLY A 173 -22.28 24.94 48.48
C GLY A 173 -22.61 23.57 47.91
N LYS A 174 -22.50 23.40 46.58
CA LYS A 174 -22.57 22.09 45.93
C LYS A 174 -21.46 21.98 44.90
N THR A 175 -20.67 20.90 44.95
CA THR A 175 -19.72 20.57 43.89
C THR A 175 -20.47 20.16 42.62
N LEU A 176 -19.82 20.30 41.46
CA LEU A 176 -20.40 19.89 40.18
C LEU A 176 -20.33 18.35 40.00
N PRO A 177 -21.19 17.76 39.15
CA PRO A 177 -21.00 16.38 38.70
C PRO A 177 -19.70 16.23 37.89
N ARG A 178 -19.14 15.01 37.83
CA ARG A 178 -17.94 14.73 37.03
C ARG A 178 -18.22 14.95 35.55
N ALA A 179 -17.31 15.62 34.85
CA ALA A 179 -17.43 15.86 33.41
C ALA A 179 -17.58 14.55 32.61
N GLY A 180 -18.45 14.60 31.60
CA GLY A 180 -18.56 13.57 30.56
C GLY A 180 -17.76 13.93 29.31
N PRO A 181 -17.66 13.02 28.33
CA PRO A 181 -17.11 13.34 27.02
C PRO A 181 -17.99 14.37 26.30
N ARG A 182 -17.43 15.06 25.29
CA ARG A 182 -18.13 16.12 24.53
C ARG A 182 -18.09 15.85 23.02
N ASN A 183 -18.93 16.55 22.25
CA ASN A 183 -18.91 16.59 20.78
C ASN A 183 -18.79 15.20 20.10
N MET A 184 -19.79 14.34 20.28
CA MET A 184 -19.83 13.05 19.60
C MET A 184 -19.97 13.26 18.08
N ARG A 185 -19.17 12.53 17.33
CA ARG A 185 -19.15 12.47 15.87
C ARG A 185 -19.29 11.01 15.46
N VAL A 186 -20.22 10.71 14.58
CA VAL A 186 -20.36 9.39 13.95
C VAL A 186 -20.04 9.55 12.47
N PHE A 187 -19.11 8.76 11.95
CA PHE A 187 -18.58 8.87 10.59
C PHE A 187 -18.17 7.49 10.06
N GLU A 188 -17.77 7.41 8.79
CA GLU A 188 -17.33 6.15 8.13
C GLU A 188 -18.30 4.98 8.30
N ALA A 189 -19.61 5.27 8.22
CA ALA A 189 -20.64 4.24 8.29
C ALA A 189 -20.50 3.26 7.10
N THR A 190 -20.45 1.96 7.40
CA THR A 190 -20.52 0.88 6.40
C THR A 190 -21.81 0.09 6.58
N THR A 191 -21.98 -1.02 5.86
CA THR A 191 -23.13 -1.92 6.05
C THR A 191 -23.12 -2.66 7.38
N SER A 192 -21.99 -2.73 8.08
CA SER A 192 -21.88 -3.48 9.35
C SER A 192 -21.00 -2.83 10.41
N THR A 193 -20.59 -1.57 10.21
CA THR A 193 -19.71 -0.87 11.15
C THR A 193 -20.04 0.63 11.23
N LEU A 194 -19.74 1.24 12.38
CA LEU A 194 -19.83 2.68 12.61
C LEU A 194 -18.57 3.15 13.34
N THR A 195 -17.85 4.12 12.78
CA THR A 195 -16.76 4.79 13.49
C THR A 195 -17.34 5.95 14.31
N ILE A 196 -17.00 5.98 15.59
CA ILE A 196 -17.38 7.06 16.51
C ILE A 196 -16.14 7.77 17.06
N GLY A 197 -16.26 9.07 17.27
CA GLY A 197 -15.25 9.90 17.92
C GLY A 197 -15.88 10.93 18.85
N TRP A 198 -15.13 11.36 19.86
CA TRP A 198 -15.57 12.36 20.85
C TRP A 198 -14.39 13.22 21.31
N ASP A 199 -14.68 14.26 22.08
CA ASP A 199 -13.69 15.03 22.81
C ASP A 199 -13.60 14.52 24.25
N HIS A 200 -12.37 14.44 24.77
CA HIS A 200 -12.11 13.90 26.11
C HIS A 200 -12.88 14.66 27.19
N ALA A 201 -13.32 13.89 28.19
CA ALA A 201 -13.87 14.40 29.44
C ALA A 201 -12.74 15.03 30.31
N GLU A 202 -13.08 15.99 31.15
CA GLU A 202 -12.09 16.70 31.97
C GLU A 202 -11.64 15.86 33.17
N GLY A 203 -10.34 15.57 33.24
CA GLY A 203 -9.70 14.79 34.30
C GLY A 203 -9.13 13.45 33.84
N PRO A 204 -8.50 12.67 34.73
CA PRO A 204 -7.85 11.39 34.40
C PRO A 204 -8.88 10.27 34.23
N VAL A 205 -9.49 10.20 33.04
CA VAL A 205 -10.37 9.09 32.64
C VAL A 205 -9.55 7.79 32.54
N ARG A 206 -10.03 6.70 33.15
CA ARG A 206 -9.39 5.38 33.02
C ARG A 206 -9.79 4.69 31.72
N GLN A 207 -11.08 4.74 31.39
CA GLN A 207 -11.65 4.15 30.19
C GLN A 207 -12.97 4.83 29.81
N TYR A 208 -13.34 4.74 28.54
CA TYR A 208 -14.69 5.03 28.07
C TYR A 208 -15.46 3.72 27.91
N LYS A 209 -16.68 3.69 28.43
CA LYS A 209 -17.63 2.62 28.18
C LYS A 209 -18.60 3.10 27.12
N ILE A 210 -18.59 2.45 25.97
CA ILE A 210 -19.50 2.71 24.86
C ILE A 210 -20.61 1.67 24.95
N SER A 211 -21.87 2.08 24.91
CA SER A 211 -23.03 1.19 24.86
C SER A 211 -23.84 1.54 23.62
N TYR A 212 -24.24 0.54 22.83
CA TYR A 212 -24.98 0.75 21.59
C TYR A 212 -26.08 -0.29 21.43
N ALA A 213 -27.23 0.14 20.91
CA ALA A 213 -28.40 -0.70 20.66
C ALA A 213 -29.12 -0.26 19.39
N PRO A 214 -29.69 -1.20 18.60
CA PRO A 214 -30.52 -0.84 17.46
C PRO A 214 -31.80 -0.15 17.94
N MET A 215 -32.22 0.91 17.25
CA MET A 215 -33.44 1.67 17.56
C MET A 215 -34.71 1.00 17.00
N THR A 216 -34.57 -0.14 16.33
CA THR A 216 -35.62 -0.88 15.64
C THR A 216 -35.44 -2.39 15.88
N GLY A 217 -36.51 -3.09 16.27
CA GLY A 217 -36.45 -4.49 16.71
C GLY A 217 -36.26 -4.59 18.24
N ASP A 218 -35.80 -5.76 18.71
CA ASP A 218 -35.45 -5.96 20.12
C ASP A 218 -34.12 -5.27 20.46
N PRO A 219 -34.08 -4.27 21.35
CA PRO A 219 -32.90 -3.44 21.59
C PRO A 219 -31.90 -4.13 22.53
N ILE A 220 -31.25 -5.18 22.04
CA ILE A 220 -30.09 -5.78 22.74
C ILE A 220 -28.99 -4.71 22.78
N THR A 221 -28.59 -4.34 24.00
CA THR A 221 -27.54 -3.34 24.22
C THR A 221 -26.20 -4.04 24.34
N GLU A 222 -25.34 -3.83 23.35
CA GLU A 222 -23.94 -4.26 23.37
C GLU A 222 -23.05 -3.16 23.97
N PHE A 223 -21.84 -3.53 24.37
CA PHE A 223 -20.88 -2.60 24.94
C PHE A 223 -19.44 -2.86 24.50
N ALA A 224 -18.69 -1.76 24.31
CA ALA A 224 -17.26 -1.77 24.04
C ALA A 224 -16.52 -0.94 25.11
N LEU A 225 -15.33 -1.39 25.51
CA LEU A 225 -14.47 -0.69 26.47
C LEU A 225 -13.22 -0.16 25.74
N VAL A 226 -12.93 1.12 25.93
CA VAL A 226 -11.84 1.83 25.25
C VAL A 226 -10.95 2.52 26.28
N PRO A 227 -9.61 2.37 26.23
CA PRO A 227 -8.69 3.05 27.14
C PRO A 227 -8.89 4.57 27.19
N GLY A 228 -8.75 5.18 28.36
CA GLY A 228 -9.09 6.60 28.59
C GLY A 228 -8.22 7.61 27.83
N ASN A 229 -7.10 7.17 27.23
CA ASN A 229 -6.25 7.94 26.33
C ASN A 229 -6.67 7.87 24.85
N ARG A 230 -7.76 7.16 24.52
CA ARG A 230 -8.38 7.15 23.19
C ARG A 230 -9.72 7.88 23.23
N ASN A 231 -10.04 8.53 22.11
CA ASN A 231 -11.26 9.29 21.91
C ASN A 231 -12.04 8.86 20.66
N ASN A 232 -11.74 7.67 20.13
CA ASN A 232 -12.44 7.06 19.02
C ASN A 232 -12.61 5.54 19.22
N ALA A 233 -13.58 4.97 18.50
CA ALA A 233 -13.85 3.54 18.47
C ALA A 233 -14.55 3.16 17.16
N MET A 234 -14.36 1.91 16.73
CA MET A 234 -15.10 1.32 15.62
C MET A 234 -16.04 0.25 16.17
N LEU A 235 -17.34 0.44 15.96
CA LEU A 235 -18.37 -0.55 16.29
C LEU A 235 -18.44 -1.56 15.15
N LEU A 236 -18.48 -2.86 15.47
CA LEU A 236 -18.40 -3.96 14.50
C LEU A 236 -19.67 -4.82 14.56
N SER A 237 -19.84 -5.71 13.58
CA SER A 237 -20.92 -6.72 13.53
C SER A 237 -22.35 -6.14 13.58
N LEU A 238 -22.53 -4.90 13.12
CA LEU A 238 -23.83 -4.23 13.11
C LEU A 238 -24.70 -4.71 11.94
N SER A 239 -26.02 -4.56 12.09
CA SER A 239 -27.01 -4.85 11.06
C SER A 239 -27.01 -3.75 9.97
N PRO A 240 -27.16 -4.08 8.67
CA PRO A 240 -27.30 -3.09 7.60
C PRO A 240 -28.55 -2.22 7.69
N ASP A 241 -28.49 -1.02 7.12
CA ASP A 241 -29.54 0.02 7.11
C ASP A 241 -30.22 0.32 8.48
N THR A 242 -29.57 -0.01 9.58
CA THR A 242 -30.17 -0.01 10.91
C THR A 242 -29.72 1.25 11.68
N PRO A 243 -30.67 2.03 12.24
CA PRO A 243 -30.34 3.12 13.15
C PRO A 243 -29.94 2.58 14.53
N TYR A 244 -28.86 3.10 15.08
CA TYR A 244 -28.31 2.76 16.40
C TYR A 244 -28.28 4.00 17.31
N ASN A 245 -28.72 3.82 18.55
CA ASN A 245 -28.49 4.77 19.64
C ASN A 245 -27.18 4.40 20.33
N ILE A 246 -26.29 5.36 20.55
CA ILE A 246 -24.92 5.16 21.03
C ILE A 246 -24.68 6.09 22.23
N THR A 247 -24.27 5.51 23.36
CA THR A 247 -23.94 6.21 24.61
C THR A 247 -22.46 6.02 24.92
N VAL A 248 -21.71 7.09 25.16
CA VAL A 248 -20.32 7.04 25.61
C VAL A 248 -20.22 7.62 27.03
N GLU A 249 -19.87 6.78 27.99
CA GLU A 249 -19.74 7.08 29.42
C GLU A 249 -18.27 7.15 29.83
N ALA A 250 -17.85 8.24 30.48
CA ALA A 250 -16.49 8.34 31.04
C ALA A 250 -16.39 7.57 32.35
N VAL A 251 -15.41 6.69 32.50
CA VAL A 251 -15.18 5.92 33.74
C VAL A 251 -13.88 6.36 34.40
N TYR A 252 -13.99 6.86 35.63
CA TYR A 252 -12.89 7.33 36.46
C TYR A 252 -12.49 6.26 37.50
N ALA A 253 -11.44 6.52 38.26
CA ALA A 253 -10.96 5.60 39.30
C ALA A 253 -11.99 5.23 40.38
N GLU A 254 -12.93 6.15 40.65
CA GLU A 254 -13.90 6.07 41.73
C GLU A 254 -15.35 5.80 41.25
N GLY A 255 -15.56 5.62 39.94
CA GLY A 255 -16.88 5.37 39.36
C GLY A 255 -17.14 6.05 38.00
N PRO A 256 -18.35 5.89 37.45
CA PRO A 256 -18.77 6.59 36.23
C PRO A 256 -18.88 8.11 36.46
N GLY A 257 -18.66 8.87 35.39
CA GLY A 257 -18.96 10.30 35.30
C GLY A 257 -20.07 10.56 34.29
N GLY A 258 -20.07 11.76 33.67
CA GLY A 258 -21.04 12.10 32.64
C GLY A 258 -20.97 11.18 31.42
N SER A 259 -22.13 10.98 30.79
CA SER A 259 -22.28 10.28 29.52
C SER A 259 -22.73 11.23 28.41
N LEU A 260 -22.50 10.81 27.16
CA LEU A 260 -22.85 11.53 25.95
C LEU A 260 -23.59 10.59 25.00
N ASN A 261 -24.76 11.02 24.51
CA ASN A 261 -25.56 10.25 23.56
C ASN A 261 -25.39 10.81 22.14
N GLY A 262 -25.42 9.92 21.16
CA GLY A 262 -25.46 10.25 19.74
C GLY A 262 -26.03 9.08 18.94
N ASN A 263 -26.53 9.38 17.74
CA ASN A 263 -27.16 8.38 16.88
C ASN A 263 -26.29 8.14 15.64
N GLY A 264 -26.21 6.90 15.20
CA GLY A 264 -25.62 6.49 13.92
C GLY A 264 -26.61 5.66 13.11
N ARG A 265 -26.40 5.53 11.80
CA ARG A 265 -27.13 4.58 10.95
C ARG A 265 -26.13 3.90 10.03
N THR A 266 -26.12 2.58 10.03
CA THR A 266 -25.33 1.80 9.06
C THR A 266 -25.89 2.01 7.66
N VAL A 267 -25.04 1.86 6.64
CA VAL A 267 -25.47 2.04 5.25
C VAL A 267 -26.26 0.80 4.80
N GLY A 268 -27.26 0.97 3.95
CA GLY A 268 -27.94 -0.16 3.32
C GLY A 268 -27.05 -0.91 2.33
N MET A 269 -27.36 -2.17 2.05
CA MET A 269 -26.71 -2.97 1.01
C MET A 269 -27.17 -2.49 -0.37
N LEU A 270 -26.61 -1.37 -0.82
CA LEU A 270 -26.95 -0.72 -2.08
C LEU A 270 -26.73 -1.68 -3.25
N SER A 271 -27.64 -1.65 -4.22
CA SER A 271 -27.50 -2.35 -5.49
C SER A 271 -26.66 -1.54 -6.49
N PRO A 272 -25.93 -2.21 -7.40
CA PRO A 272 -25.36 -1.56 -8.58
C PRO A 272 -26.46 -0.86 -9.39
N ARG A 273 -26.10 0.10 -10.26
CA ARG A 273 -27.07 0.83 -11.09
C ARG A 273 -26.69 0.85 -12.56
N ASN A 274 -27.67 1.13 -13.43
CA ASN A 274 -27.49 1.38 -14.85
C ASN A 274 -26.67 0.28 -15.57
N LEU A 275 -27.27 -0.91 -15.71
CA LEU A 275 -26.66 -2.00 -16.47
C LEU A 275 -26.67 -1.63 -17.95
N GLN A 276 -25.51 -1.68 -18.58
CA GLN A 276 -25.29 -1.39 -19.99
C GLN A 276 -24.67 -2.61 -20.67
N VAL A 277 -25.21 -2.98 -21.82
CA VAL A 277 -24.66 -4.02 -22.71
C VAL A 277 -23.91 -3.34 -23.85
N SER A 278 -22.80 -3.95 -24.26
CA SER A 278 -21.86 -3.43 -25.26
C SER A 278 -21.01 -4.60 -25.81
N ASP A 279 -20.18 -4.34 -26.82
CA ASP A 279 -19.31 -5.35 -27.45
C ASP A 279 -20.09 -6.63 -27.87
N GLU A 280 -21.32 -6.48 -28.39
CA GLU A 280 -22.18 -7.61 -28.73
C GLU A 280 -21.62 -8.46 -29.87
N TRP A 281 -21.55 -9.76 -29.64
CA TRP A 281 -21.00 -10.76 -30.55
C TRP A 281 -21.93 -11.97 -30.66
N TYR A 282 -21.52 -12.97 -31.44
CA TYR A 282 -22.29 -14.20 -31.66
C TYR A 282 -22.37 -15.09 -30.41
N THR A 283 -21.32 -15.12 -29.58
CA THR A 283 -21.25 -15.98 -28.37
C THR A 283 -20.82 -15.24 -27.11
N ARG A 284 -20.75 -13.90 -27.18
CA ARG A 284 -20.34 -13.05 -26.06
C ARG A 284 -20.96 -11.68 -26.14
N PHE A 285 -21.03 -11.00 -25.00
CA PHE A 285 -21.23 -9.55 -24.93
C PHE A 285 -20.65 -9.02 -23.61
N ARG A 286 -20.24 -7.75 -23.59
CA ARG A 286 -19.82 -7.06 -22.36
C ARG A 286 -21.04 -6.53 -21.62
N VAL A 287 -21.12 -6.85 -20.34
CA VAL A 287 -21.99 -6.18 -19.37
C VAL A 287 -21.18 -5.20 -18.53
N SER A 288 -21.73 -4.03 -18.29
CA SER A 288 -21.12 -2.99 -17.44
C SER A 288 -22.18 -2.33 -16.56
N TRP A 289 -21.77 -1.78 -15.43
CA TRP A 289 -22.66 -1.14 -14.47
C TRP A 289 -21.95 -0.01 -13.74
N VAL A 290 -22.75 0.92 -13.20
CA VAL A 290 -22.25 1.92 -12.25
C VAL A 290 -22.01 1.22 -10.91
N PRO A 291 -20.76 1.23 -10.39
CA PRO A 291 -20.43 0.60 -9.12
C PRO A 291 -21.12 1.31 -7.95
N VAL A 292 -21.23 0.61 -6.83
CA VAL A 292 -21.81 1.17 -5.61
C VAL A 292 -20.81 2.10 -4.90
N SER A 293 -21.33 3.14 -4.24
CA SER A 293 -20.50 4.10 -3.48
C SER A 293 -19.98 3.56 -2.14
N SER A 294 -20.50 2.42 -1.69
CA SER A 294 -20.11 1.75 -0.45
C SER A 294 -19.05 0.68 -0.74
N PRO A 295 -18.04 0.47 0.13
CA PRO A 295 -17.05 -0.60 -0.06
C PRO A 295 -17.71 -1.98 -0.18
N VAL A 296 -17.30 -2.75 -1.18
CA VAL A 296 -17.76 -4.12 -1.47
C VAL A 296 -16.58 -5.09 -1.49
N GLN A 297 -16.85 -6.37 -1.33
CA GLN A 297 -15.89 -7.44 -1.61
C GLN A 297 -15.76 -7.69 -3.13
N GLY A 298 -16.80 -7.34 -3.89
CA GLY A 298 -16.88 -7.46 -5.34
C GLY A 298 -18.33 -7.59 -5.82
N TYR A 299 -18.52 -8.07 -7.04
CA TYR A 299 -19.84 -8.29 -7.65
C TYR A 299 -20.06 -9.76 -8.02
N ARG A 300 -21.31 -10.20 -7.99
CA ARG A 300 -21.79 -11.47 -8.56
C ARG A 300 -22.63 -11.22 -9.80
N LEU A 301 -22.41 -12.01 -10.84
CA LEU A 301 -23.20 -12.04 -12.05
C LEU A 301 -23.99 -13.34 -12.10
N ILE A 302 -25.30 -13.24 -12.30
CA ILE A 302 -26.19 -14.38 -12.51
C ILE A 302 -26.88 -14.21 -13.86
N TYR A 303 -26.72 -15.16 -14.78
CA TYR A 303 -27.30 -15.06 -16.13
C TYR A 303 -27.88 -16.38 -16.63
N SER A 304 -28.95 -16.30 -17.43
CA SER A 304 -29.54 -17.45 -18.14
C SER A 304 -30.18 -17.04 -19.47
N PRO A 305 -30.34 -17.96 -20.44
CA PRO A 305 -31.18 -17.71 -21.62
C PRO A 305 -32.61 -17.41 -21.18
N LYS A 306 -33.22 -16.38 -21.76
CA LYS A 306 -34.57 -15.93 -21.42
C LYS A 306 -35.59 -17.06 -21.65
N GLY A 307 -36.26 -17.50 -20.58
CA GLY A 307 -37.18 -18.64 -20.59
C GLY A 307 -36.57 -20.01 -20.22
N LYS A 308 -35.29 -20.08 -19.81
CA LYS A 308 -34.68 -21.28 -19.22
C LYS A 308 -34.28 -21.03 -17.76
N ASP A 309 -34.75 -21.89 -16.85
CA ASP A 309 -34.51 -21.83 -15.39
C ASP A 309 -33.18 -22.48 -14.95
N GLN A 310 -32.13 -22.36 -15.76
CA GLN A 310 -30.76 -22.78 -15.39
C GLN A 310 -29.82 -21.56 -15.39
N PRO A 311 -29.77 -20.80 -14.28
CA PRO A 311 -28.86 -19.67 -14.14
C PRO A 311 -27.44 -20.10 -13.77
N ILE A 312 -26.47 -19.48 -14.43
CA ILE A 312 -25.04 -19.53 -14.07
C ILE A 312 -24.78 -18.38 -13.11
N ASP A 313 -24.22 -18.65 -11.93
CA ASP A 313 -23.82 -17.67 -10.90
C ASP A 313 -22.30 -17.66 -10.77
N MET A 314 -21.67 -16.49 -10.93
CA MET A 314 -20.23 -16.31 -10.84
C MET A 314 -19.86 -15.05 -10.04
N PHE A 315 -18.76 -15.11 -9.30
CA PHE A 315 -18.15 -13.96 -8.63
C PHE A 315 -17.05 -13.37 -9.52
N VAL A 316 -17.09 -12.06 -9.77
CA VAL A 316 -16.19 -11.37 -10.72
C VAL A 316 -15.20 -10.40 -10.06
N GLY A 317 -15.16 -10.35 -8.73
CA GLY A 317 -14.33 -9.39 -7.98
C GLY A 317 -14.85 -7.95 -8.05
N ASP A 318 -14.04 -6.99 -7.63
CA ASP A 318 -14.37 -5.56 -7.65
C ASP A 318 -14.07 -4.95 -9.03
N VAL A 319 -14.98 -5.21 -9.97
CA VAL A 319 -14.96 -4.68 -11.34
C VAL A 319 -16.28 -3.98 -11.67
N SER A 320 -16.27 -3.05 -12.63
CA SER A 320 -17.48 -2.37 -13.13
C SER A 320 -17.91 -2.85 -14.53
N SER A 321 -17.18 -3.78 -15.14
CA SER A 321 -17.59 -4.46 -16.37
C SER A 321 -17.00 -5.86 -16.46
N PHE A 322 -17.68 -6.75 -17.18
CA PHE A 322 -17.30 -8.13 -17.40
C PHE A 322 -17.77 -8.60 -18.78
N ILE A 323 -17.05 -9.52 -19.43
CA ILE A 323 -17.46 -10.12 -20.71
C ILE A 323 -18.06 -11.49 -20.43
N LEU A 324 -19.34 -11.67 -20.72
CA LEU A 324 -19.97 -12.99 -20.70
C LEU A 324 -19.61 -13.72 -22.00
N THR A 325 -19.10 -14.95 -21.89
CA THR A 325 -18.67 -15.80 -23.01
C THR A 325 -19.47 -17.11 -23.05
N ASN A 326 -19.23 -17.93 -24.09
CA ASN A 326 -19.86 -19.23 -24.29
C ASN A 326 -21.40 -19.17 -24.34
N LEU A 327 -21.94 -18.08 -24.88
CA LEU A 327 -23.36 -17.84 -25.07
C LEU A 327 -23.84 -18.43 -26.41
N GLN A 328 -25.13 -18.73 -26.53
CA GLN A 328 -25.75 -19.21 -27.77
C GLN A 328 -26.00 -18.03 -28.74
N PRO A 329 -25.73 -18.14 -30.05
CA PRO A 329 -26.06 -17.11 -31.04
C PRO A 329 -27.56 -16.79 -31.13
N GLY A 330 -27.89 -15.56 -31.52
CA GLY A 330 -29.27 -15.08 -31.68
C GLY A 330 -30.15 -15.19 -30.42
N THR A 331 -29.55 -15.31 -29.24
CA THR A 331 -30.24 -15.66 -27.98
C THR A 331 -30.19 -14.49 -27.01
N THR A 332 -31.34 -14.15 -26.42
CA THR A 332 -31.43 -13.13 -25.38
C THR A 332 -31.21 -13.76 -24.00
N TYR A 333 -30.31 -13.18 -23.23
CA TYR A 333 -29.96 -13.59 -21.87
C TYR A 333 -30.46 -12.56 -20.86
N GLY A 334 -31.15 -13.03 -19.82
CA GLY A 334 -31.44 -12.22 -18.64
C GLY A 334 -30.22 -12.22 -17.73
N VAL A 335 -29.72 -11.03 -17.38
CA VAL A 335 -28.54 -10.84 -16.53
C VAL A 335 -28.93 -10.12 -15.24
N LYS A 336 -28.36 -10.55 -14.12
CA LYS A 336 -28.53 -9.96 -12.79
C LYS A 336 -27.15 -9.69 -12.19
N VAL A 337 -26.89 -8.45 -11.79
CA VAL A 337 -25.65 -8.07 -11.09
C VAL A 337 -25.98 -7.74 -9.64
N LEU A 338 -25.26 -8.36 -8.70
CA LEU A 338 -25.43 -8.17 -7.26
C LEU A 338 -24.11 -7.69 -6.64
N ALA A 339 -24.19 -6.74 -5.71
CA ALA A 339 -23.03 -6.30 -4.93
C ALA A 339 -22.85 -7.21 -3.71
N GLN A 340 -21.64 -7.74 -3.51
CA GLN A 340 -21.28 -8.61 -2.40
C GLN A 340 -20.63 -7.77 -1.28
N TYR A 341 -21.27 -7.73 -0.11
CA TYR A 341 -20.77 -7.13 1.10
C TYR A 341 -20.33 -8.22 2.10
N THR A 342 -19.56 -7.82 3.12
CA THR A 342 -19.24 -8.68 4.28
C THR A 342 -20.49 -9.15 5.03
N SER A 343 -21.55 -8.33 5.03
CA SER A 343 -22.81 -8.56 5.72
C SER A 343 -23.88 -9.30 4.90
N GLY A 344 -23.64 -9.58 3.61
CA GLY A 344 -24.64 -10.15 2.72
C GLY A 344 -24.56 -9.65 1.28
N ILE A 345 -25.64 -9.80 0.52
CA ILE A 345 -25.71 -9.50 -0.91
C ILE A 345 -26.81 -8.45 -1.15
N SER A 346 -26.58 -7.49 -2.06
CA SER A 346 -27.60 -6.51 -2.45
C SER A 346 -28.78 -7.14 -3.18
N ALA A 347 -29.88 -6.39 -3.33
CA ALA A 347 -30.88 -6.72 -4.35
C ALA A 347 -30.24 -6.69 -5.76
N PRO A 348 -30.70 -7.52 -6.71
CA PRO A 348 -30.12 -7.62 -8.05
C PRO A 348 -30.48 -6.44 -8.95
N LEU A 349 -29.47 -5.87 -9.61
CA LEU A 349 -29.66 -5.05 -10.80
C LEU A 349 -29.94 -5.96 -12.00
N MET A 350 -31.16 -5.90 -12.54
CA MET A 350 -31.56 -6.71 -13.69
C MET A 350 -31.32 -5.97 -15.01
N GLY A 351 -30.95 -6.71 -16.05
CA GLY A 351 -30.84 -6.25 -17.43
C GLY A 351 -30.93 -7.42 -18.41
N GLU A 352 -30.91 -7.14 -19.70
CA GLU A 352 -30.93 -8.15 -20.76
C GLU A 352 -29.88 -7.82 -21.81
N GLY A 353 -29.24 -8.85 -22.38
CA GLY A 353 -28.31 -8.73 -23.49
C GLY A 353 -28.56 -9.81 -24.52
N THR A 354 -28.43 -9.48 -25.81
CA THR A 354 -28.76 -10.37 -26.93
C THR A 354 -27.54 -10.56 -27.81
N THR A 355 -27.17 -11.82 -28.05
CA THR A 355 -26.10 -12.16 -29.00
C THR A 355 -26.56 -11.98 -30.45
N LEU A 356 -25.61 -11.74 -31.34
CA LEU A 356 -25.87 -11.52 -32.77
C LEU A 356 -26.38 -12.79 -33.48
N TYR A 357 -27.19 -12.61 -34.52
CA TYR A 357 -27.67 -13.68 -35.40
C TYR A 357 -26.64 -14.10 -36.45
N LEU A 358 -26.55 -15.41 -36.69
CA LEU A 358 -25.59 -16.05 -37.60
C LEU A 358 -26.30 -16.80 -38.73
N ASN A 359 -27.13 -16.13 -39.53
CA ASN A 359 -27.89 -16.74 -40.63
C ASN A 359 -27.73 -15.96 -41.95
N VAL A 360 -27.87 -16.65 -43.09
CA VAL A 360 -27.92 -15.98 -44.40
C VAL A 360 -29.30 -15.37 -44.66
N THR A 361 -29.35 -14.36 -45.53
CA THR A 361 -30.60 -13.70 -45.95
C THR A 361 -30.66 -13.59 -47.48
N ASN A 362 -31.87 -13.49 -48.03
CA ASN A 362 -32.13 -13.39 -49.48
C ASN A 362 -31.48 -14.52 -50.30
N ILE A 363 -31.64 -15.79 -49.88
CA ILE A 363 -31.23 -16.93 -50.69
C ILE A 363 -32.16 -17.07 -51.90
N GLU A 364 -31.59 -17.17 -53.11
CA GLU A 364 -32.32 -17.31 -54.37
C GLU A 364 -31.54 -18.15 -55.40
N SER A 365 -32.25 -18.86 -56.26
CA SER A 365 -31.72 -19.65 -57.39
C SER A 365 -31.51 -18.80 -58.64
N TYR A 366 -30.51 -19.17 -59.46
CA TYR A 366 -30.25 -18.58 -60.78
C TYR A 366 -29.44 -19.53 -61.67
N ASP A 367 -29.30 -19.20 -62.97
CA ASP A 367 -28.49 -19.96 -63.95
C ASP A 367 -28.74 -21.49 -63.91
N VAL A 368 -30.01 -21.86 -63.92
CA VAL A 368 -30.46 -23.25 -63.83
C VAL A 368 -30.32 -23.91 -65.20
N GLY A 369 -29.42 -24.88 -65.29
CA GLY A 369 -29.15 -25.71 -66.46
C GLY A 369 -29.78 -27.11 -66.33
N HIS A 370 -29.42 -27.99 -67.25
CA HIS A 370 -29.95 -29.36 -67.27
C HIS A 370 -29.18 -30.34 -66.38
N ASP A 371 -27.93 -30.01 -66.10
CA ASP A 371 -27.03 -30.72 -65.18
C ASP A 371 -26.43 -29.74 -64.16
N ARG A 372 -27.05 -28.56 -64.00
CA ARG A 372 -26.49 -27.43 -63.25
C ARG A 372 -27.55 -26.61 -62.52
N LEU A 373 -27.23 -26.12 -61.32
CA LEU A 373 -28.07 -25.24 -60.53
C LEU A 373 -27.19 -24.27 -59.73
N CYS A 374 -27.35 -22.96 -59.92
CA CYS A 374 -26.69 -21.96 -59.09
C CYS A 374 -27.64 -21.36 -58.05
N ILE A 375 -27.08 -21.00 -56.90
CA ILE A 375 -27.75 -20.26 -55.82
C ILE A 375 -26.86 -19.11 -55.33
N LYS A 376 -27.47 -18.04 -54.84
CA LYS A 376 -26.81 -16.88 -54.25
C LYS A 376 -27.59 -16.36 -53.05
N TRP A 377 -26.90 -15.67 -52.15
CA TRP A 377 -27.47 -15.07 -50.94
C TRP A 377 -26.78 -13.74 -50.62
N SER A 378 -27.28 -13.01 -49.63
CA SER A 378 -26.60 -11.80 -49.16
C SER A 378 -25.35 -12.17 -48.33
N PRO A 379 -24.17 -11.60 -48.63
CA PRO A 379 -22.96 -11.85 -47.85
C PRO A 379 -23.16 -11.54 -46.37
N HIS A 380 -22.93 -12.52 -45.51
CA HIS A 380 -22.93 -12.34 -44.06
C HIS A 380 -21.55 -11.86 -43.61
N ARG A 381 -21.50 -10.65 -43.00
CA ARG A 381 -20.27 -9.90 -42.68
C ARG A 381 -19.22 -10.61 -41.82
N ALA A 382 -19.61 -11.66 -41.11
CA ALA A 382 -18.73 -12.40 -40.19
C ALA A 382 -18.57 -13.87 -40.57
N ALA A 383 -19.14 -14.32 -41.69
CA ALA A 383 -18.85 -15.64 -42.21
C ALA A 383 -17.36 -15.74 -42.57
N THR A 384 -16.73 -16.86 -42.25
CA THR A 384 -15.43 -17.27 -42.83
C THR A 384 -15.66 -18.25 -43.97
N SER A 385 -16.68 -19.09 -43.85
CA SER A 385 -17.18 -19.98 -44.90
C SER A 385 -18.71 -20.09 -44.89
N TYR A 386 -19.25 -20.68 -45.95
CA TYR A 386 -20.62 -21.20 -46.02
C TYR A 386 -20.55 -22.70 -46.28
N ARG A 387 -21.15 -23.52 -45.42
CA ARG A 387 -21.43 -24.93 -45.75
C ARG A 387 -22.75 -24.96 -46.49
N ILE A 388 -22.75 -25.62 -47.65
CA ILE A 388 -23.87 -25.62 -48.58
C ILE A 388 -24.19 -27.06 -48.94
N LYS A 389 -25.46 -27.43 -48.77
CA LYS A 389 -25.97 -28.78 -48.96
C LYS A 389 -27.11 -28.76 -49.97
N LEU A 390 -27.00 -29.59 -51.00
CA LEU A 390 -28.03 -29.81 -52.01
C LEU A 390 -28.56 -31.24 -51.86
N ASP A 391 -29.84 -31.37 -51.53
CA ASP A 391 -30.53 -32.64 -51.36
C ASP A 391 -31.59 -32.84 -52.46
N PRO A 392 -31.53 -33.89 -53.30
CA PRO A 392 -32.61 -34.20 -54.23
C PRO A 392 -33.87 -34.64 -53.48
N THR A 393 -35.04 -34.16 -53.91
CA THR A 393 -36.32 -34.53 -53.29
C THR A 393 -36.72 -35.98 -53.63
N ASP A 394 -36.33 -36.47 -54.82
CA ASP A 394 -36.51 -37.87 -55.24
C ASP A 394 -35.19 -38.64 -55.06
N ARG A 395 -35.23 -39.75 -54.31
CA ARG A 395 -34.06 -40.60 -54.03
C ARG A 395 -33.48 -41.31 -55.26
N SER A 396 -34.22 -41.35 -56.37
CA SER A 396 -33.74 -41.89 -57.65
C SER A 396 -32.91 -40.89 -58.47
N SER A 397 -32.92 -39.61 -58.10
CA SER A 397 -32.10 -38.57 -58.74
C SER A 397 -30.70 -38.53 -58.12
N GLU A 398 -29.67 -38.69 -58.96
CA GLU A 398 -28.28 -38.51 -58.55
C GLU A 398 -27.95 -37.02 -58.37
N GLY A 399 -26.91 -36.71 -57.58
CA GLY A 399 -26.44 -35.34 -57.37
C GLY A 399 -26.74 -34.72 -55.99
N GLN A 400 -26.88 -35.52 -54.93
CA GLN A 400 -26.70 -34.98 -53.57
C GLN A 400 -25.27 -34.46 -53.44
N GLN A 401 -25.11 -33.19 -53.08
CA GLN A 401 -23.80 -32.53 -52.97
C GLN A 401 -23.71 -31.71 -51.70
N GLU A 402 -22.57 -31.79 -51.02
CA GLU A 402 -22.28 -30.97 -49.85
C GLU A 402 -20.87 -30.42 -49.98
N THR A 403 -20.70 -29.13 -49.75
CA THR A 403 -19.44 -28.42 -49.93
C THR A 403 -19.33 -27.25 -48.96
N THR A 404 -18.11 -26.78 -48.73
CA THR A 404 -17.85 -25.58 -47.94
C THR A 404 -17.05 -24.60 -48.78
N ILE A 405 -17.56 -23.37 -48.92
CA ILE A 405 -16.93 -22.32 -49.73
C ILE A 405 -16.51 -21.12 -48.88
N PRO A 406 -15.46 -20.37 -49.25
CA PRO A 406 -15.04 -19.18 -48.51
C PRO A 406 -16.10 -18.07 -48.59
N ALA A 407 -16.24 -17.29 -47.51
CA ALA A 407 -17.29 -16.29 -47.38
C ALA A 407 -17.24 -15.13 -48.41
N GLY A 408 -16.10 -14.92 -49.07
CA GLY A 408 -15.97 -13.99 -50.20
C GLY A 408 -16.78 -14.41 -51.44
N LEU A 409 -17.32 -15.63 -51.46
CA LEU A 409 -18.18 -16.17 -52.51
C LEU A 409 -19.61 -16.35 -51.96
N PRO A 410 -20.50 -15.35 -52.06
CA PRO A 410 -21.89 -15.42 -51.60
C PRO A 410 -22.81 -16.15 -52.60
N GLN A 411 -22.23 -17.03 -53.43
CA GLN A 411 -22.90 -17.74 -54.51
C GLN A 411 -22.15 -19.04 -54.81
N TYR A 412 -22.89 -20.07 -55.23
CA TYR A 412 -22.34 -21.36 -55.63
C TYR A 412 -23.13 -21.96 -56.78
N CYS A 413 -22.47 -22.81 -57.57
CA CYS A 413 -23.10 -23.60 -58.63
C CYS A 413 -22.79 -25.07 -58.41
N PHE A 414 -23.85 -25.89 -58.38
CA PHE A 414 -23.78 -27.33 -58.40
C PHE A 414 -23.82 -27.81 -59.84
N ASP A 415 -22.91 -28.70 -60.22
CA ASP A 415 -22.79 -29.26 -61.57
C ASP A 415 -22.89 -30.80 -61.52
N GLY A 416 -23.21 -31.46 -62.63
CA GLY A 416 -23.39 -32.93 -62.69
C GLY A 416 -24.71 -33.41 -62.08
N LEU A 417 -25.75 -32.57 -62.08
CA LEU A 417 -27.08 -32.90 -61.57
C LEU A 417 -27.90 -33.74 -62.57
N SER A 418 -28.94 -34.39 -62.06
CA SER A 418 -29.93 -35.09 -62.89
C SER A 418 -30.82 -34.08 -63.64
N PRO A 419 -31.07 -34.25 -64.95
CA PRO A 419 -32.04 -33.42 -65.69
C PRO A 419 -33.49 -33.63 -65.22
N ASP A 420 -34.29 -32.55 -65.20
CA ASP A 420 -35.68 -32.50 -64.73
C ASP A 420 -35.90 -33.03 -63.28
N ALA A 421 -34.95 -32.78 -62.39
CA ALA A 421 -34.98 -33.18 -60.98
C ALA A 421 -35.12 -31.97 -60.05
N LEU A 422 -35.87 -32.14 -58.95
CA LEU A 422 -36.09 -31.12 -57.91
C LEU A 422 -35.10 -31.31 -56.76
N TYR A 423 -34.49 -30.22 -56.31
CA TYR A 423 -33.50 -30.19 -55.23
C TYR A 423 -33.82 -29.10 -54.20
N THR A 424 -33.52 -29.39 -52.93
CA THR A 424 -33.51 -28.42 -51.83
C THR A 424 -32.07 -28.00 -51.56
N ALA A 425 -31.75 -26.72 -51.74
CA ALA A 425 -30.45 -26.14 -51.45
C ALA A 425 -30.47 -25.40 -50.12
N THR A 426 -29.64 -25.82 -49.15
CA THR A 426 -29.54 -25.22 -47.80
C THR A 426 -28.15 -24.64 -47.58
N VAL A 427 -28.08 -23.39 -47.12
CA VAL A 427 -26.85 -22.67 -46.77
C VAL A 427 -26.76 -22.47 -45.26
N PHE A 428 -25.64 -22.86 -44.67
CA PHE A 428 -25.28 -22.66 -43.27
C PHE A 428 -24.16 -21.63 -43.19
N VAL A 429 -24.30 -20.60 -42.34
CA VAL A 429 -23.21 -19.65 -42.07
C VAL A 429 -22.19 -20.32 -41.16
N GLN A 430 -20.93 -20.37 -41.58
CA GLN A 430 -19.84 -20.85 -40.75
C GLN A 430 -18.90 -19.71 -40.36
N THR A 431 -18.53 -19.74 -39.09
CA THR A 431 -17.40 -19.03 -38.47
C THR A 431 -16.42 -20.10 -37.98
N PRO A 432 -15.18 -19.77 -37.57
CA PRO A 432 -14.19 -20.78 -37.16
C PRO A 432 -14.73 -21.80 -36.14
N ASP A 433 -15.48 -21.32 -35.14
CA ASP A 433 -15.94 -22.15 -34.02
C ASP A 433 -17.44 -22.53 -34.07
N LEU A 434 -18.22 -21.90 -34.94
CA LEU A 434 -19.70 -21.97 -34.89
C LEU A 434 -20.32 -22.05 -36.26
N GLU A 435 -21.30 -22.95 -36.38
CA GLU A 435 -22.23 -23.01 -37.49
C GLU A 435 -23.61 -22.48 -37.08
N GLY A 436 -24.14 -21.57 -37.89
CA GLY A 436 -25.47 -21.02 -37.74
C GLY A 436 -26.58 -21.90 -38.32
N PRO A 437 -27.85 -21.61 -38.03
CA PRO A 437 -28.97 -22.38 -38.55
C PRO A 437 -29.03 -22.31 -40.09
N GLY A 438 -29.25 -23.46 -40.72
CA GLY A 438 -29.38 -23.58 -42.17
C GLY A 438 -30.63 -22.87 -42.70
N VAL A 439 -30.48 -22.15 -43.80
CA VAL A 439 -31.57 -21.48 -44.54
C VAL A 439 -31.56 -22.01 -45.97
N GLY A 440 -32.71 -22.43 -46.49
CA GLY A 440 -32.77 -23.10 -47.80
C GLY A 440 -33.86 -22.62 -48.75
N THR A 441 -33.74 -23.03 -50.01
CA THR A 441 -34.66 -22.79 -51.13
C THR A 441 -34.74 -24.04 -52.02
N ASP A 442 -35.86 -24.24 -52.71
CA ASP A 442 -36.09 -25.39 -53.60
C ASP A 442 -36.04 -24.96 -55.08
N GLU A 443 -35.45 -25.76 -55.97
CA GLU A 443 -35.36 -25.47 -57.42
C GLU A 443 -35.25 -26.74 -58.29
N ARG A 444 -35.66 -26.67 -59.57
CA ARG A 444 -35.69 -27.80 -60.52
C ARG A 444 -34.82 -27.58 -61.78
N THR A 445 -34.01 -28.58 -62.13
CA THR A 445 -33.12 -28.57 -63.32
C THR A 445 -33.85 -28.72 -64.66
N LEU A 446 -33.21 -28.30 -65.76
CA LEU A 446 -33.73 -28.34 -67.14
C LEU A 446 -33.43 -29.67 -67.87
N VAL A 447 -33.64 -29.72 -69.20
CA VAL A 447 -33.49 -30.93 -70.05
C VAL A 447 -32.25 -30.83 -70.98
N LYS A 448 -31.56 -31.95 -71.21
CA LYS A 448 -30.19 -32.07 -71.77
C LYS A 448 -30.02 -31.80 -73.28
N PRO A 449 -29.27 -30.76 -73.70
CA PRO A 449 -28.91 -30.50 -75.11
C PRO A 449 -27.50 -31.00 -75.52
N THR A 450 -27.20 -31.04 -76.83
CA THR A 450 -25.96 -31.61 -77.43
C THR A 450 -24.91 -30.55 -77.80
N LEU A 451 -23.61 -30.86 -77.76
CA LEU A 451 -22.49 -29.89 -77.69
C LEU A 451 -21.45 -29.93 -78.85
N ALA A 452 -20.62 -28.87 -78.93
CA ALA A 452 -19.41 -28.74 -79.76
C ALA A 452 -18.23 -28.07 -78.98
N PRO A 453 -16.94 -28.18 -79.40
CA PRO A 453 -15.78 -28.05 -78.47
C PRO A 453 -14.74 -26.93 -78.75
N THR A 454 -13.90 -26.60 -77.74
CA THR A 454 -12.53 -25.96 -77.70
C THR A 454 -12.33 -25.29 -76.30
N MET A 455 -11.16 -24.96 -75.71
CA MET A 455 -9.71 -25.26 -75.87
C MET A 455 -8.97 -25.05 -74.50
N PRO A 456 -7.68 -25.44 -74.30
CA PRO A 456 -7.03 -25.44 -72.97
C PRO A 456 -6.19 -24.18 -72.63
N PRO A 457 -5.99 -23.85 -71.32
CA PRO A 457 -5.21 -22.69 -70.86
C PRO A 457 -3.72 -22.96 -70.53
N THR A 458 -2.97 -21.88 -70.28
CA THR A 458 -1.49 -21.77 -70.19
C THR A 458 -0.99 -21.70 -68.72
N PRO A 459 0.23 -22.17 -68.37
CA PRO A 459 0.70 -22.25 -66.98
C PRO A 459 1.29 -20.94 -66.38
N THR A 460 1.41 -20.91 -65.05
CA THR A 460 1.80 -19.78 -64.20
C THR A 460 3.33 -19.56 -64.06
N PRO A 461 3.78 -18.32 -63.71
CA PRO A 461 5.20 -17.96 -63.59
C PRO A 461 5.88 -18.46 -62.29
N PRO A 462 7.22 -18.53 -62.25
CA PRO A 462 7.98 -19.04 -61.09
C PRO A 462 8.09 -18.05 -59.92
N PRO A 463 8.33 -18.53 -58.69
CA PRO A 463 8.37 -17.71 -57.47
C PRO A 463 9.65 -16.85 -57.36
N THR A 464 9.48 -15.62 -56.85
CA THR A 464 10.57 -14.68 -56.54
C THR A 464 10.69 -14.44 -55.03
N ILE A 465 11.92 -14.18 -54.55
CA ILE A 465 12.19 -13.93 -53.12
C ILE A 465 11.55 -12.59 -52.71
N PRO A 466 10.78 -12.52 -51.60
CA PRO A 466 10.11 -11.30 -51.17
C PRO A 466 11.10 -10.23 -50.66
N PRO A 467 10.84 -8.93 -50.94
CA PRO A 467 11.64 -7.82 -50.44
C PRO A 467 11.51 -7.67 -48.93
N ALA A 468 12.58 -7.22 -48.28
CA ALA A 468 12.60 -6.99 -46.83
C ALA A 468 11.72 -5.80 -46.40
N TRP A 469 11.16 -5.90 -45.20
CA TRP A 469 10.33 -4.83 -44.63
C TRP A 469 11.18 -3.66 -44.13
N ALA A 470 10.65 -2.45 -44.26
CA ALA A 470 11.38 -1.22 -43.90
C ALA A 470 11.83 -1.17 -42.44
N VAL A 471 11.01 -1.71 -41.52
CA VAL A 471 11.30 -1.76 -40.07
C VAL A 471 12.44 -2.73 -39.71
N CYS A 472 12.75 -3.70 -40.58
CA CYS A 472 13.80 -4.69 -40.34
C CYS A 472 15.16 -4.32 -40.94
N LYS A 473 15.30 -3.13 -41.53
CA LYS A 473 16.57 -2.65 -42.09
C LYS A 473 17.59 -2.40 -41.00
N GLY A 474 18.73 -3.10 -41.10
CA GLY A 474 19.78 -3.06 -40.07
C GLY A 474 19.51 -3.89 -38.81
N ALA A 475 18.41 -4.66 -38.76
CA ALA A 475 18.10 -5.52 -37.64
C ALA A 475 19.16 -6.63 -37.44
N LYS A 476 19.66 -6.79 -36.22
CA LYS A 476 20.75 -7.71 -35.86
C LYS A 476 20.49 -8.38 -34.51
N ALA A 477 19.88 -9.57 -34.55
CA ALA A 477 19.62 -10.39 -33.37
C ALA A 477 19.87 -11.88 -33.62
N ASP A 478 20.04 -12.65 -32.55
CA ASP A 478 19.98 -14.12 -32.59
C ASP A 478 18.56 -14.56 -32.21
N LEU A 479 17.86 -15.19 -33.16
CA LEU A 479 16.45 -15.55 -33.07
C LEU A 479 16.29 -17.08 -33.08
N VAL A 480 15.65 -17.62 -32.04
CA VAL A 480 15.25 -19.04 -31.98
C VAL A 480 13.74 -19.15 -32.02
N PHE A 481 13.21 -19.82 -33.04
CA PHE A 481 11.84 -20.29 -33.07
C PHE A 481 11.74 -21.59 -32.26
N VAL A 482 10.85 -21.63 -31.27
CA VAL A 482 10.59 -22.76 -30.39
C VAL A 482 9.17 -23.23 -30.69
N ILE A 483 9.07 -24.18 -31.61
CA ILE A 483 7.83 -24.58 -32.25
C ILE A 483 7.38 -25.92 -31.68
N ASP A 484 6.15 -25.92 -31.18
CA ASP A 484 5.45 -27.12 -30.77
C ASP A 484 5.17 -28.02 -31.99
N GLY A 485 5.40 -29.31 -31.80
CA GLY A 485 5.15 -30.37 -32.78
C GLY A 485 4.46 -31.57 -32.13
N SER A 486 3.67 -31.32 -31.07
CA SER A 486 2.86 -32.31 -30.36
C SER A 486 1.61 -32.75 -31.14
N TRP A 487 0.89 -33.75 -30.63
CA TRP A 487 -0.26 -34.35 -31.31
C TRP A 487 -1.50 -33.47 -31.45
N SER A 488 -1.64 -32.42 -30.64
CA SER A 488 -2.77 -31.47 -30.73
C SER A 488 -2.75 -30.67 -32.04
N ILE A 489 -1.57 -30.30 -32.50
CA ILE A 489 -1.36 -29.47 -33.70
C ILE A 489 -1.75 -30.24 -34.97
N GLY A 490 -1.23 -31.45 -35.13
CA GLY A 490 -1.40 -32.23 -36.36
C GLY A 490 -0.53 -31.75 -37.54
N GLU A 491 -0.37 -32.59 -38.55
CA GLU A 491 0.57 -32.36 -39.65
C GLU A 491 0.18 -31.16 -40.55
N ASP A 492 -1.12 -31.01 -40.84
CA ASP A 492 -1.64 -29.90 -41.66
C ASP A 492 -1.43 -28.54 -40.98
N SER A 493 -1.72 -28.43 -39.68
CA SER A 493 -1.50 -27.20 -38.92
C SER A 493 -0.01 -26.90 -38.74
N PHE A 494 0.83 -27.93 -38.53
CA PHE A 494 2.28 -27.76 -38.46
C PHE A 494 2.84 -27.18 -39.77
N SER A 495 2.30 -27.58 -40.93
CA SER A 495 2.62 -26.99 -42.24
C SER A 495 2.29 -25.49 -42.32
N LYS A 496 1.19 -25.06 -41.69
CA LYS A 496 0.83 -23.63 -41.54
C LYS A 496 1.84 -22.88 -40.66
N VAL A 497 2.27 -23.45 -39.53
CA VAL A 497 3.32 -22.87 -38.66
C VAL A 497 4.65 -22.73 -39.41
N VAL A 498 5.06 -23.77 -40.14
CA VAL A 498 6.26 -23.75 -41.01
C VAL A 498 6.17 -22.63 -42.06
N THR A 499 5.00 -22.45 -42.67
CA THR A 499 4.75 -21.39 -43.66
C THR A 499 4.76 -20.00 -43.02
N PHE A 500 4.21 -19.84 -41.81
CA PHE A 500 4.27 -18.60 -41.04
C PHE A 500 5.71 -18.21 -40.66
N VAL A 501 6.50 -19.16 -40.12
CA VAL A 501 7.92 -18.94 -39.80
C VAL A 501 8.74 -18.60 -41.05
N SER A 502 8.48 -19.28 -42.17
CA SER A 502 9.08 -18.97 -43.47
C SER A 502 8.74 -17.54 -43.93
N SER A 503 7.48 -17.11 -43.77
CA SER A 503 7.01 -15.74 -44.05
C SER A 503 7.70 -14.68 -43.17
N MET A 504 7.86 -14.95 -41.87
CA MET A 504 8.61 -14.07 -40.96
C MET A 504 10.07 -13.90 -41.39
N ILE A 505 10.76 -15.00 -41.73
CA ILE A 505 12.12 -14.96 -42.28
C ILE A 505 12.15 -14.18 -43.61
N GLY A 506 11.09 -14.30 -44.41
CA GLY A 506 10.84 -13.52 -45.62
C GLY A 506 10.76 -12.00 -45.41
N ALA A 507 10.44 -11.51 -44.22
CA ALA A 507 10.39 -10.07 -43.92
C ALA A 507 11.76 -9.48 -43.51
N PHE A 508 12.68 -10.29 -43.00
CA PHE A 508 13.99 -9.83 -42.52
C PHE A 508 14.91 -9.35 -43.65
N ASP A 509 15.80 -8.41 -43.35
CA ASP A 509 16.71 -7.76 -44.31
C ASP A 509 17.90 -8.66 -44.67
N VAL A 510 18.76 -8.94 -43.69
CA VAL A 510 19.96 -9.77 -43.87
C VAL A 510 19.90 -10.96 -42.92
N ILE A 511 20.03 -12.18 -43.46
CA ILE A 511 20.27 -13.41 -42.70
C ILE A 511 21.76 -13.72 -42.69
N GLY A 512 22.34 -13.95 -41.50
CA GLY A 512 23.75 -14.32 -41.32
C GLY A 512 24.50 -13.48 -40.28
N PRO A 513 25.84 -13.58 -40.22
CA PRO A 513 26.66 -13.03 -39.13
C PRO A 513 26.55 -11.51 -38.92
N SER A 514 26.25 -10.75 -39.98
CA SER A 514 26.07 -9.29 -39.95
C SER A 514 24.66 -8.83 -39.60
N GLY A 515 23.64 -9.68 -39.78
CA GLY A 515 22.22 -9.36 -39.58
C GLY A 515 21.55 -10.28 -38.57
N MET A 516 20.39 -10.84 -38.92
CA MET A 516 19.70 -11.82 -38.08
C MET A 516 20.27 -13.22 -38.28
N GLN A 517 20.52 -13.94 -37.19
CA GLN A 517 20.80 -15.37 -37.22
C GLN A 517 19.58 -16.12 -36.71
N VAL A 518 19.12 -17.13 -37.44
CA VAL A 518 17.87 -17.85 -37.14
C VAL A 518 18.17 -19.31 -36.83
N SER A 519 17.46 -19.86 -35.85
CA SER A 519 17.49 -21.27 -35.47
C SER A 519 16.07 -21.76 -35.24
N PHE A 520 15.84 -23.05 -35.50
CA PHE A 520 14.54 -23.70 -35.30
C PHE A 520 14.69 -24.85 -34.31
N VAL A 521 13.90 -24.82 -33.25
CA VAL A 521 13.76 -25.87 -32.24
C VAL A 521 12.34 -26.40 -32.34
N GLN A 522 12.21 -27.69 -32.63
CA GLN A 522 10.94 -28.41 -32.57
C GLN A 522 10.84 -29.14 -31.23
N PHE A 523 9.69 -29.13 -30.57
CA PHE A 523 9.49 -29.88 -29.32
C PHE A 523 8.20 -30.70 -29.31
N SER A 524 8.27 -31.86 -28.64
CA SER A 524 7.10 -32.61 -28.18
C SER A 524 7.45 -33.29 -26.84
N ASP A 525 7.62 -34.61 -26.81
CA ASP A 525 8.08 -35.35 -25.63
C ASP A 525 9.50 -34.97 -25.17
N GLY A 526 10.26 -34.33 -26.06
CA GLY A 526 11.50 -33.63 -25.81
C GLY A 526 11.77 -32.61 -26.92
N ALA A 527 12.77 -31.75 -26.73
CA ALA A 527 13.12 -30.70 -27.69
C ALA A 527 14.31 -31.10 -28.58
N THR A 528 14.36 -30.60 -29.81
CA THR A 528 15.48 -30.81 -30.74
C THR A 528 15.69 -29.59 -31.61
N THR A 529 16.96 -29.19 -31.78
CA THR A 529 17.35 -28.12 -32.70
C THR A 529 17.48 -28.69 -34.11
N GLU A 530 16.55 -28.35 -35.01
CA GLU A 530 16.54 -28.82 -36.41
C GLU A 530 17.64 -28.13 -37.23
N PHE A 531 17.88 -26.83 -36.98
CA PHE A 531 19.08 -26.12 -37.45
C PHE A 531 19.52 -25.03 -36.47
N LYS A 532 20.83 -24.71 -36.49
CA LYS A 532 21.53 -23.83 -35.54
C LYS A 532 21.60 -22.39 -36.07
N LEU A 533 21.88 -21.43 -35.17
CA LEU A 533 22.01 -20.01 -35.52
C LEU A 533 23.08 -19.75 -36.60
N ASN A 534 24.14 -20.55 -36.61
CA ASN A 534 25.23 -20.48 -37.60
C ASN A 534 25.11 -21.47 -38.78
N THR A 535 23.99 -22.19 -38.93
CA THR A 535 23.83 -23.18 -40.02
C THR A 535 23.64 -22.51 -41.39
N TYR A 536 22.87 -21.42 -41.47
CA TYR A 536 22.54 -20.75 -42.73
C TYR A 536 22.95 -19.27 -42.70
N GLN A 537 23.40 -18.76 -43.84
CA GLN A 537 23.86 -17.38 -44.05
C GLN A 537 23.23 -16.74 -45.30
N ASP A 538 22.14 -17.34 -45.80
CA ASP A 538 21.36 -16.84 -46.92
C ASP A 538 19.86 -16.95 -46.61
N LYS A 539 19.12 -15.91 -46.97
CA LYS A 539 17.69 -15.79 -46.68
C LYS A 539 16.86 -16.83 -47.42
N GLY A 540 17.13 -17.04 -48.72
CA GLY A 540 16.40 -18.00 -49.55
C GLY A 540 16.65 -19.44 -49.12
N ILE A 541 17.90 -19.81 -48.82
CA ILE A 541 18.26 -21.14 -48.30
C ILE A 541 17.60 -21.38 -46.94
N THR A 542 17.57 -20.37 -46.06
CA THR A 542 16.96 -20.51 -44.73
C THR A 542 15.45 -20.73 -44.84
N MET A 543 14.73 -19.94 -45.66
CA MET A 543 13.31 -20.14 -45.93
C MET A 543 13.02 -21.54 -46.49
N ALA A 544 13.80 -21.98 -47.48
CA ALA A 544 13.67 -23.33 -48.06
C ALA A 544 13.95 -24.46 -47.06
N ALA A 545 14.86 -24.24 -46.10
CA ALA A 545 15.16 -25.21 -45.06
C ALA A 545 14.03 -25.40 -44.04
N VAL A 546 13.24 -24.36 -43.71
CA VAL A 546 12.09 -24.51 -42.80
C VAL A 546 11.06 -25.49 -43.38
N HIS A 547 10.82 -25.42 -44.69
CA HIS A 547 9.91 -26.34 -45.40
C HIS A 547 10.41 -27.80 -45.50
N GLN A 548 11.64 -28.10 -45.05
CA GLN A 548 12.16 -29.48 -44.98
C GLN A 548 11.98 -30.12 -43.60
N ILE A 549 11.54 -29.35 -42.60
CA ILE A 549 11.31 -29.83 -41.23
C ILE A 549 10.05 -30.70 -41.22
N ARG A 550 10.18 -31.90 -40.64
CA ARG A 550 9.06 -32.85 -40.50
C ARG A 550 8.41 -32.73 -39.14
N TYR A 551 7.08 -32.78 -39.16
CA TYR A 551 6.24 -32.97 -37.97
C TYR A 551 6.61 -34.27 -37.24
N ARG A 552 6.49 -34.26 -35.90
CA ARG A 552 6.89 -35.39 -35.03
C ARG A 552 5.74 -36.06 -34.29
N GLY A 553 4.82 -35.27 -33.74
CA GLY A 553 3.85 -35.73 -32.74
C GLY A 553 4.49 -36.01 -31.36
N GLY A 554 3.64 -36.27 -30.38
CA GLY A 554 3.99 -36.54 -28.99
C GLY A 554 3.25 -35.62 -28.01
N ASN A 555 3.72 -35.57 -26.76
CA ASN A 555 3.18 -34.69 -25.71
C ASN A 555 3.67 -33.24 -25.82
N THR A 556 3.02 -32.32 -25.10
CA THR A 556 3.36 -30.89 -25.06
C THR A 556 4.22 -30.57 -23.84
N LYS A 557 5.55 -30.49 -24.00
CA LYS A 557 6.51 -30.18 -22.90
C LYS A 557 7.28 -28.89 -23.16
N THR A 558 6.58 -27.78 -23.01
CA THR A 558 7.09 -26.43 -23.26
C THR A 558 8.20 -26.05 -22.27
N GLY A 559 8.16 -26.54 -21.02
CA GLY A 559 9.19 -26.29 -20.01
C GLY A 559 10.56 -26.84 -20.41
N MET A 560 10.59 -28.10 -20.86
CA MET A 560 11.76 -28.74 -21.48
C MET A 560 12.24 -28.01 -22.74
N ALA A 561 11.33 -27.47 -23.55
CA ALA A 561 11.68 -26.69 -24.74
C ALA A 561 12.38 -25.36 -24.39
N LEU A 562 11.86 -24.63 -23.41
CA LEU A 562 12.49 -23.42 -22.87
C LEU A 562 13.87 -23.73 -22.25
N LYS A 563 14.00 -24.86 -21.54
CA LYS A 563 15.29 -25.34 -21.02
C LYS A 563 16.30 -25.63 -22.13
N HIS A 564 15.92 -26.43 -23.13
CA HIS A 564 16.77 -26.74 -24.28
C HIS A 564 17.17 -25.48 -25.06
N THR A 565 16.31 -24.47 -25.08
CA THR A 565 16.59 -23.19 -25.74
C THR A 565 17.81 -22.49 -25.13
N TYR A 566 17.90 -22.32 -23.81
CA TYR A 566 19.08 -21.69 -23.19
C TYR A 566 20.27 -22.64 -22.98
N GLU A 567 20.08 -23.96 -22.85
CA GLU A 567 21.19 -24.92 -22.65
C GLU A 567 21.84 -25.38 -23.96
N LYS A 568 21.09 -25.38 -25.08
CA LYS A 568 21.53 -25.94 -26.36
C LYS A 568 21.35 -25.00 -27.54
N ALA A 569 20.19 -24.39 -27.77
CA ALA A 569 20.02 -23.53 -28.95
C ALA A 569 20.90 -22.27 -28.87
N PHE A 570 20.97 -21.65 -27.70
CA PHE A 570 21.78 -20.47 -27.38
C PHE A 570 23.16 -20.81 -26.79
N SER A 571 23.86 -21.82 -27.34
CA SER A 571 25.23 -22.16 -26.94
C SER A 571 26.30 -21.56 -27.88
N PRO A 572 27.52 -21.25 -27.41
CA PRO A 572 28.62 -20.73 -28.25
C PRO A 572 28.95 -21.61 -29.46
N GLU A 573 28.92 -22.93 -29.27
CA GLU A 573 29.10 -23.97 -30.29
C GLU A 573 28.01 -23.96 -31.38
N ASN A 574 26.83 -23.41 -31.09
CA ASN A 574 25.69 -23.34 -32.01
C ASN A 574 25.44 -21.93 -32.59
N GLY A 575 26.40 -21.01 -32.42
CA GLY A 575 26.46 -19.76 -33.18
C GLY A 575 25.99 -18.50 -32.47
N ILE A 576 25.68 -18.56 -31.17
CA ILE A 576 25.27 -17.36 -30.41
C ILE A 576 26.37 -16.28 -30.41
N ARG A 577 25.98 -15.05 -30.71
CA ARG A 577 26.85 -13.87 -30.69
C ARG A 577 26.81 -13.19 -29.31
N ARG A 578 27.91 -12.51 -29.01
CA ARG A 578 27.99 -11.55 -27.89
C ARG A 578 27.45 -10.20 -28.36
N ASN A 579 26.86 -9.44 -27.44
CA ASN A 579 26.39 -8.07 -27.66
C ASN A 579 25.40 -7.92 -28.83
N VAL A 580 24.49 -8.88 -28.99
CA VAL A 580 23.27 -8.77 -29.81
C VAL A 580 22.05 -9.19 -28.99
N PRO A 581 20.85 -8.63 -29.25
CA PRO A 581 19.59 -9.11 -28.68
C PRO A 581 19.38 -10.61 -28.93
N LYS A 582 18.85 -11.29 -27.92
CA LYS A 582 18.50 -12.73 -27.95
C LYS A 582 17.00 -12.85 -27.93
N VAL A 583 16.42 -13.39 -28.99
CA VAL A 583 14.97 -13.44 -29.20
C VAL A 583 14.50 -14.89 -29.26
N VAL A 584 13.45 -15.20 -28.50
CA VAL A 584 12.75 -16.48 -28.50
C VAL A 584 11.34 -16.22 -29.01
N VAL A 585 10.89 -16.99 -30.00
CA VAL A 585 9.47 -17.00 -30.42
C VAL A 585 8.94 -18.40 -30.15
N VAL A 586 8.13 -18.54 -29.11
CA VAL A 586 7.46 -19.79 -28.74
C VAL A 586 6.11 -19.83 -29.44
N ILE A 587 5.79 -20.92 -30.14
CA ILE A 587 4.46 -21.15 -30.73
C ILE A 587 3.95 -22.50 -30.20
N THR A 588 2.77 -22.51 -29.58
CA THR A 588 2.12 -23.70 -28.99
C THR A 588 0.59 -23.55 -29.04
N ASP A 589 -0.13 -24.67 -29.04
CA ASP A 589 -1.59 -24.73 -29.19
C ASP A 589 -2.33 -25.28 -27.96
N GLY A 590 -1.59 -25.59 -26.90
CA GLY A 590 -2.16 -26.22 -25.71
C GLY A 590 -1.33 -26.00 -24.47
N ARG A 591 -1.92 -26.35 -23.34
CA ARG A 591 -1.28 -26.24 -22.02
C ARG A 591 -0.13 -27.24 -21.86
N SER A 592 0.99 -26.78 -21.33
CA SER A 592 2.15 -27.62 -21.07
C SER A 592 1.88 -28.69 -20.01
N GLN A 593 2.47 -29.88 -20.23
CA GLN A 593 2.40 -31.02 -19.33
C GLN A 593 3.57 -31.07 -18.33
N ASP A 594 4.47 -30.07 -18.37
CA ASP A 594 5.61 -29.90 -17.49
C ASP A 594 5.74 -28.45 -16.97
N GLU A 595 6.67 -28.21 -16.06
CA GLU A 595 6.84 -26.88 -15.44
C GLU A 595 7.50 -25.89 -16.41
N VAL A 596 6.75 -24.84 -16.78
CA VAL A 596 7.23 -23.75 -17.64
C VAL A 596 7.81 -22.56 -16.88
N LYS A 597 7.26 -22.22 -15.72
CA LYS A 597 7.45 -20.94 -15.01
C LYS A 597 8.89 -20.69 -14.60
N GLN A 598 9.58 -21.70 -14.05
CA GLN A 598 10.99 -21.61 -13.67
C GLN A 598 11.89 -21.40 -14.90
N ASN A 599 11.62 -22.11 -15.99
CA ASN A 599 12.41 -22.04 -17.22
C ASN A 599 12.19 -20.72 -17.97
N ALA A 600 10.94 -20.24 -18.02
CA ALA A 600 10.56 -18.95 -18.57
C ALA A 600 11.18 -17.79 -17.79
N ALA A 601 11.04 -17.79 -16.45
CA ALA A 601 11.65 -16.78 -15.58
C ALA A 601 13.18 -16.73 -15.78
N ARG A 602 13.83 -17.89 -15.91
CA ARG A 602 15.28 -17.96 -16.15
C ARG A 602 15.72 -17.33 -17.48
N LEU A 603 14.94 -17.49 -18.55
CA LEU A 603 15.17 -16.80 -19.83
C LEU A 603 14.98 -15.29 -19.69
N GLN A 604 13.86 -14.85 -19.10
CA GLN A 604 13.55 -13.43 -18.92
C GLN A 604 14.61 -12.73 -18.03
N HIS A 605 15.00 -13.36 -16.92
CA HIS A 605 16.02 -12.85 -15.99
C HIS A 605 17.42 -12.75 -16.61
N ALA A 606 17.70 -13.58 -17.62
CA ALA A 606 18.94 -13.57 -18.39
C ALA A 606 18.90 -12.64 -19.62
N GLY A 607 17.86 -11.80 -19.76
CA GLY A 607 17.79 -10.77 -20.80
C GLY A 607 17.33 -11.24 -22.18
N TYR A 608 16.62 -12.37 -22.26
CA TYR A 608 16.04 -12.86 -23.51
C TYR A 608 14.67 -12.20 -23.76
N SER A 609 14.42 -11.74 -24.99
CA SER A 609 13.09 -11.30 -25.43
C SER A 609 12.27 -12.52 -25.80
N VAL A 610 11.36 -12.94 -24.92
CA VAL A 610 10.48 -14.09 -25.16
C VAL A 610 9.13 -13.60 -25.66
N PHE A 611 8.82 -13.91 -26.90
CA PHE A 611 7.50 -13.77 -27.50
C PHE A 611 6.79 -15.13 -27.43
N ALA A 612 5.59 -15.16 -26.88
CA ALA A 612 4.75 -16.34 -26.79
C ALA A 612 3.53 -16.17 -27.70
N VAL A 613 3.32 -17.11 -28.62
CA VAL A 613 2.18 -17.18 -29.53
C VAL A 613 1.38 -18.41 -29.16
N GLY A 614 0.16 -18.20 -28.69
CA GLY A 614 -0.82 -19.23 -28.46
C GLY A 614 -1.79 -19.37 -29.62
N VAL A 615 -2.18 -20.59 -29.94
CA VAL A 615 -3.17 -20.90 -30.99
C VAL A 615 -4.34 -21.69 -30.39
N ALA A 616 -5.58 -21.30 -30.67
CA ALA A 616 -6.79 -21.97 -30.16
C ALA A 616 -6.88 -22.03 -28.62
N ASP A 617 -7.03 -23.22 -28.01
CA ASP A 617 -7.40 -23.42 -26.60
C ASP A 617 -6.20 -23.39 -25.64
N VAL A 618 -5.50 -22.26 -25.63
CA VAL A 618 -4.28 -22.01 -24.85
C VAL A 618 -4.56 -21.35 -23.50
N ASP A 619 -3.86 -21.81 -22.46
CA ASP A 619 -3.88 -21.17 -21.15
C ASP A 619 -3.15 -19.82 -21.22
N PHE A 620 -3.93 -18.73 -21.28
CA PHE A 620 -3.41 -17.37 -21.34
C PHE A 620 -2.58 -16.98 -20.10
N VAL A 621 -2.81 -17.61 -18.94
CA VAL A 621 -1.97 -17.39 -17.74
C VAL A 621 -0.60 -18.03 -17.97
N GLU A 622 -0.56 -19.25 -18.49
CA GLU A 622 0.69 -19.95 -18.85
C GLU A 622 1.50 -19.17 -19.89
N LEU A 623 0.85 -18.70 -20.96
CA LEU A 623 1.49 -17.85 -21.99
C LEU A 623 2.01 -16.53 -21.40
N GLN A 624 1.30 -15.94 -20.45
CA GLN A 624 1.77 -14.75 -19.73
C GLN A 624 2.97 -15.03 -18.80
N GLU A 625 3.17 -16.26 -18.33
CA GLU A 625 4.39 -16.63 -17.60
C GLU A 625 5.57 -16.88 -18.55
N ILE A 626 5.32 -17.42 -19.75
CA ILE A 626 6.33 -17.64 -20.79
C ILE A 626 6.82 -16.30 -21.40
N GLY A 627 5.88 -15.46 -21.84
CA GLY A 627 6.16 -14.20 -22.54
C GLY A 627 6.78 -13.12 -21.64
N SER A 628 7.71 -12.35 -22.21
CA SER A 628 8.32 -11.21 -21.53
C SER A 628 7.31 -10.11 -21.21
N LYS A 629 7.66 -9.21 -20.27
CA LYS A 629 6.81 -8.06 -19.93
C LYS A 629 7.25 -6.80 -20.69
N PRO A 630 6.32 -5.94 -21.15
CA PRO A 630 4.87 -6.03 -20.94
C PRO A 630 4.21 -7.02 -21.91
N SER A 631 3.15 -7.70 -21.45
CA SER A 631 2.57 -8.85 -22.17
C SER A 631 1.77 -8.46 -23.41
N ASP A 632 1.27 -7.22 -23.50
CA ASP A 632 0.60 -6.66 -24.68
C ASP A 632 1.50 -6.59 -25.93
N ARG A 633 2.83 -6.60 -25.76
CA ARG A 633 3.82 -6.66 -26.85
C ARG A 633 4.46 -8.04 -27.07
N HIS A 634 4.26 -8.98 -26.16
CA HIS A 634 5.01 -10.25 -26.13
C HIS A 634 4.14 -11.50 -26.04
N VAL A 635 2.84 -11.36 -25.79
CA VAL A 635 1.89 -12.47 -25.74
C VAL A 635 0.84 -12.24 -26.81
N PHE A 636 0.80 -13.15 -27.77
CA PHE A 636 -0.16 -13.18 -28.86
C PHE A 636 -1.03 -14.41 -28.69
N VAL A 637 -2.33 -14.26 -28.93
CA VAL A 637 -3.27 -15.37 -29.04
C VAL A 637 -3.99 -15.21 -30.37
N VAL A 638 -4.06 -16.29 -31.14
CA VAL A 638 -4.82 -16.38 -32.38
C VAL A 638 -5.84 -17.52 -32.28
N ASP A 639 -7.01 -17.32 -32.87
CA ASP A 639 -8.11 -18.27 -32.75
C ASP A 639 -7.78 -19.62 -33.42
N ASP A 640 -7.04 -19.59 -34.53
CA ASP A 640 -6.55 -20.78 -35.24
C ASP A 640 -5.20 -20.54 -35.98
N PHE A 641 -4.70 -21.56 -36.66
CA PHE A 641 -3.45 -21.52 -37.44
C PHE A 641 -3.54 -20.78 -38.78
N ASP A 642 -4.75 -20.47 -39.28
CA ASP A 642 -4.95 -19.64 -40.48
C ASP A 642 -4.96 -18.15 -40.10
N ALA A 643 -5.38 -17.81 -38.88
CA ALA A 643 -5.41 -16.48 -38.31
C ALA A 643 -4.02 -15.88 -38.00
N PHE A 644 -2.91 -16.59 -38.24
CA PHE A 644 -1.54 -16.07 -38.04
C PHE A 644 -1.25 -14.75 -38.76
N ASP A 645 -1.87 -14.52 -39.92
CA ASP A 645 -1.70 -13.28 -40.68
C ASP A 645 -2.19 -12.03 -39.92
N THR A 646 -3.07 -12.18 -38.92
CA THR A 646 -3.54 -11.09 -38.05
C THR A 646 -2.46 -10.56 -37.09
N ILE A 647 -1.55 -11.44 -36.63
CA ILE A 647 -0.46 -11.07 -35.70
C ILE A 647 0.87 -10.83 -36.42
N ARG A 648 0.99 -11.31 -37.67
CA ARG A 648 2.22 -11.28 -38.48
C ARG A 648 2.88 -9.91 -38.50
N GLU A 649 2.12 -8.85 -38.79
CA GLU A 649 2.67 -7.49 -38.89
C GLU A 649 3.21 -6.96 -37.55
N ASN A 650 2.46 -7.15 -36.47
CA ASN A 650 2.84 -6.70 -35.13
C ASN A 650 4.04 -7.48 -34.59
N LEU A 651 4.04 -8.81 -34.73
CA LEU A 651 5.12 -9.67 -34.23
C LEU A 651 6.45 -9.39 -34.98
N ILE A 652 6.42 -9.27 -36.31
CA ILE A 652 7.61 -8.91 -37.10
C ILE A 652 8.10 -7.51 -36.70
N THR A 653 7.19 -6.55 -36.54
CA THR A 653 7.53 -5.19 -36.12
C THR A 653 8.24 -5.18 -34.77
N PHE A 654 7.70 -5.83 -33.73
CA PHE A 654 8.33 -5.83 -32.40
C PHE A 654 9.63 -6.63 -32.33
N ILE A 655 9.76 -7.72 -33.10
CA ILE A 655 11.03 -8.45 -33.24
C ILE A 655 12.08 -7.55 -33.91
N CYS A 656 11.73 -6.84 -34.97
CA CYS A 656 12.66 -5.95 -35.69
C CYS A 656 12.98 -4.67 -34.89
N GLU A 657 12.04 -4.09 -34.15
CA GLU A 657 12.32 -3.04 -33.15
C GLU A 657 13.35 -3.53 -32.11
N THR A 658 13.13 -4.72 -31.56
CA THR A 658 14.04 -5.34 -30.58
C THR A 658 15.42 -5.61 -31.17
N ALA A 659 15.49 -6.10 -32.40
CA ALA A 659 16.71 -6.44 -33.11
C ALA A 659 17.48 -5.22 -33.66
N THR A 660 16.84 -4.04 -33.72
CA THR A 660 17.47 -2.78 -34.16
C THR A 660 17.88 -1.91 -32.96
N SER A 661 17.52 -2.31 -31.74
CA SER A 661 17.94 -1.64 -30.50
C SER A 661 19.45 -1.71 -30.29
N SER A 662 20.10 -0.55 -30.11
CA SER A 662 21.49 -0.43 -29.65
C SER A 662 21.67 -0.79 -28.18
N CYS A 663 20.59 -1.00 -27.44
CA CYS A 663 20.60 -1.37 -26.03
C CYS A 663 20.17 -2.84 -25.85
N PRO A 664 20.93 -3.63 -25.06
CA PRO A 664 20.52 -4.99 -24.71
C PRO A 664 19.28 -4.97 -23.82
N LEU A 665 18.61 -6.11 -23.68
CA LEU A 665 17.49 -6.25 -22.76
C LEU A 665 17.99 -6.68 -21.38
N ILE A 666 17.54 -5.99 -20.34
CA ILE A 666 17.85 -6.28 -18.94
C ILE A 666 16.56 -6.48 -18.14
N TYR A 667 16.61 -7.38 -17.17
CA TYR A 667 15.47 -7.60 -16.28
C TYR A 667 15.60 -6.73 -15.02
N LEU A 668 14.63 -5.86 -14.78
CA LEU A 668 14.57 -4.95 -13.64
C LEU A 668 13.18 -5.04 -13.00
N ASN A 669 13.10 -5.23 -11.68
CA ASN A 669 11.87 -5.17 -10.87
C ASN A 669 10.61 -5.84 -11.49
N GLY A 670 10.77 -7.00 -12.16
CA GLY A 670 9.66 -7.75 -12.78
C GLY A 670 9.51 -7.55 -14.30
N PHE A 671 10.27 -6.65 -14.91
CA PHE A 671 10.12 -6.24 -16.31
C PHE A 671 11.39 -6.43 -17.12
N THR A 672 11.24 -6.89 -18.37
CA THR A 672 12.30 -6.84 -19.37
C THR A 672 12.32 -5.43 -19.98
N SER A 673 13.45 -4.74 -19.99
CA SER A 673 13.57 -3.36 -20.48
C SER A 673 14.90 -3.13 -21.20
N PRO A 674 14.95 -2.34 -22.29
CA PRO A 674 16.22 -1.98 -22.94
C PRO A 674 17.11 -1.18 -22.00
N GLY A 675 18.35 -1.62 -21.80
CA GLY A 675 19.31 -0.99 -20.90
C GLY A 675 20.57 -1.81 -20.68
N PHE A 676 21.44 -1.34 -19.78
CA PHE A 676 22.73 -1.95 -19.47
C PHE A 676 22.83 -2.20 -17.96
N ARG A 677 23.12 -3.45 -17.55
CA ARG A 677 23.38 -3.82 -16.14
C ARG A 677 24.81 -3.46 -15.78
N MET A 678 25.00 -2.25 -15.26
CA MET A 678 26.34 -1.70 -15.10
C MET A 678 27.11 -2.35 -13.96
N LEU A 679 26.45 -2.81 -12.89
CA LEU A 679 27.14 -3.59 -11.83
C LEU A 679 27.80 -4.85 -12.39
N GLU A 680 27.07 -5.67 -13.15
CA GLU A 680 27.62 -6.86 -13.80
C GLU A 680 28.77 -6.50 -14.75
N ALA A 681 28.62 -5.42 -15.50
CA ALA A 681 29.59 -4.96 -16.47
C ALA A 681 30.89 -4.40 -15.84
N PHE A 682 30.82 -3.90 -14.60
CA PHE A 682 31.98 -3.57 -13.77
C PHE A 682 32.50 -4.77 -12.93
N ASN A 683 32.02 -6.00 -13.20
CA ASN A 683 32.31 -7.23 -12.44
C ASN A 683 31.91 -7.16 -10.95
N LEU A 684 30.93 -6.31 -10.61
CA LEU A 684 30.34 -6.23 -9.27
C LEU A 684 29.18 -7.23 -9.15
N THR A 685 29.52 -8.51 -9.05
CA THR A 685 28.56 -9.60 -8.76
C THR A 685 29.06 -10.47 -7.61
N GLU A 686 28.15 -11.20 -6.94
CA GLU A 686 28.46 -12.10 -5.82
C GLU A 686 29.56 -13.14 -6.14
N LYS A 687 29.74 -13.48 -7.42
CA LYS A 687 30.75 -14.44 -7.90
C LYS A 687 32.10 -13.80 -8.26
N THR A 688 32.11 -12.50 -8.53
CA THR A 688 33.25 -11.81 -9.17
C THR A 688 33.87 -10.71 -8.31
N TYR A 689 33.12 -10.09 -7.40
CA TYR A 689 33.58 -8.96 -6.57
C TYR A 689 34.90 -9.25 -5.82
N SER A 690 35.10 -10.50 -5.37
CA SER A 690 36.26 -10.93 -4.59
C SER A 690 37.58 -10.88 -5.36
N HIS A 691 37.53 -10.80 -6.69
CA HIS A 691 38.70 -10.65 -7.57
C HIS A 691 39.05 -9.18 -7.83
N ILE A 692 38.24 -8.23 -7.34
CA ILE A 692 38.43 -6.79 -7.57
C ILE A 692 39.14 -6.17 -6.36
N PRO A 693 40.36 -5.61 -6.54
CA PRO A 693 41.07 -4.92 -5.47
C PRO A 693 40.26 -3.74 -4.91
N GLY A 694 40.12 -3.68 -3.59
CA GLY A 694 39.45 -2.58 -2.90
C GLY A 694 37.92 -2.64 -2.89
N VAL A 695 37.29 -3.72 -3.34
CA VAL A 695 35.83 -3.90 -3.23
C VAL A 695 35.48 -4.92 -2.15
N SER A 696 34.48 -4.62 -1.33
CA SER A 696 33.85 -5.58 -0.41
C SER A 696 32.36 -5.70 -0.67
N MET A 697 31.79 -6.88 -0.35
CA MET A 697 30.36 -7.14 -0.41
C MET A 697 29.77 -6.99 0.99
N GLU A 698 28.72 -6.18 1.12
CA GLU A 698 28.09 -5.80 2.39
C GLU A 698 26.54 -5.85 2.25
N PRO A 699 25.78 -5.96 3.35
CA PRO A 699 24.32 -5.90 3.28
C PRO A 699 23.82 -4.55 2.73
N GLY A 700 22.80 -4.60 1.88
CA GLY A 700 22.14 -3.44 1.29
C GLY A 700 21.09 -2.78 2.19
N SER A 701 20.13 -2.11 1.56
CA SER A 701 19.00 -1.43 2.20
C SER A 701 18.10 -2.35 3.04
N PHE A 702 18.01 -3.62 2.64
CA PHE A 702 17.49 -4.72 3.44
C PHE A 702 18.57 -5.81 3.49
N ASN A 703 18.59 -6.62 4.57
CA ASN A 703 19.56 -7.70 4.76
C ASN A 703 19.55 -8.77 3.65
N SER A 704 18.50 -8.83 2.83
CA SER A 704 18.39 -9.73 1.69
C SER A 704 18.90 -9.16 0.36
N PHE A 705 19.20 -7.86 0.31
CA PHE A 705 19.88 -7.25 -0.84
C PHE A 705 21.37 -7.18 -0.61
N THR A 706 22.13 -7.37 -1.69
CA THR A 706 23.58 -7.28 -1.72
C THR A 706 23.99 -5.88 -2.17
N ALA A 707 24.92 -5.24 -1.46
CA ALA A 707 25.56 -3.99 -1.86
C ALA A 707 27.08 -4.17 -1.96
N TYR A 708 27.70 -3.43 -2.87
CA TYR A 708 29.15 -3.42 -3.07
C TYR A 708 29.72 -2.12 -2.52
N ARG A 709 30.61 -2.22 -1.54
CA ARG A 709 31.39 -1.10 -1.04
C ARG A 709 32.67 -0.97 -1.84
N LEU A 710 32.82 0.18 -2.49
CA LEU A 710 34.08 0.62 -3.06
C LEU A 710 34.88 1.29 -1.93
N HIS A 711 36.16 0.93 -1.80
CA HIS A 711 37.11 1.57 -0.89
C HIS A 711 38.03 2.51 -1.67
N LYS A 712 38.87 3.30 -0.97
CA LYS A 712 39.70 4.35 -1.60
C LYS A 712 40.68 3.86 -2.67
N ASN A 713 41.03 2.58 -2.66
CA ASN A 713 41.88 1.90 -3.63
C ASN A 713 41.11 1.16 -4.75
N ALA A 714 39.77 1.25 -4.79
CA ALA A 714 38.90 0.60 -5.78
C ALA A 714 38.79 1.41 -7.07
N PHE A 715 39.85 1.42 -7.89
CA PHE A 715 39.80 2.05 -9.21
C PHE A 715 39.15 1.12 -10.24
N LEU A 716 37.82 1.17 -10.32
CA LEU A 716 37.03 0.42 -11.28
C LEU A 716 36.98 1.14 -12.63
N ASN A 717 37.64 0.59 -13.65
CA ASN A 717 37.56 1.07 -15.03
C ASN A 717 37.11 -0.04 -16.00
N GLN A 718 36.42 0.36 -17.08
CA GLN A 718 35.99 -0.53 -18.16
C GLN A 718 36.06 0.18 -19.52
N PRO A 719 36.42 -0.51 -20.62
CA PRO A 719 36.39 0.08 -21.96
C PRO A 719 34.95 0.43 -22.39
N THR A 720 34.75 1.63 -22.92
CA THR A 720 33.41 2.08 -23.34
C THR A 720 32.86 1.22 -24.47
N LEU A 721 33.70 0.77 -25.40
CA LEU A 721 33.31 -0.10 -26.51
C LEU A 721 32.78 -1.48 -26.06
N GLU A 722 33.22 -1.97 -24.89
CA GLU A 722 32.73 -3.25 -24.34
C GLU A 722 31.36 -3.10 -23.66
N LEU A 723 31.15 -1.95 -23.00
CA LEU A 723 29.91 -1.62 -22.28
C LEU A 723 28.80 -1.11 -23.21
N HIS A 724 29.15 -0.21 -24.13
CA HIS A 724 28.24 0.47 -25.06
C HIS A 724 28.87 0.42 -26.47
N PRO A 725 28.78 -0.71 -27.19
CA PRO A 725 29.37 -0.86 -28.53
C PRO A 725 28.90 0.22 -29.52
N ASP A 726 27.67 0.69 -29.35
CA ASP A 726 27.05 1.73 -30.15
C ASP A 726 27.06 3.14 -29.51
N GLY A 727 27.70 3.29 -28.36
CA GLY A 727 27.63 4.49 -27.53
C GLY A 727 26.34 4.54 -26.70
N LEU A 728 26.16 5.63 -25.95
CA LEU A 728 24.91 5.89 -25.24
C LEU A 728 23.82 6.34 -26.23
N PRO A 729 22.54 5.97 -25.99
CA PRO A 729 21.42 6.48 -26.77
C PRO A 729 21.20 7.99 -26.49
N HIS A 730 20.47 8.67 -27.37
CA HIS A 730 20.11 10.09 -27.18
C HIS A 730 19.17 10.34 -25.99
N THR A 731 18.50 9.31 -25.47
CA THR A 731 17.63 9.39 -24.29
C THR A 731 17.83 8.18 -23.39
N TYR A 732 18.12 8.38 -22.11
CA TYR A 732 18.32 7.31 -21.13
C TYR A 732 18.03 7.76 -19.71
N THR A 733 17.80 6.80 -18.82
CA THR A 733 17.70 6.99 -17.38
C THR A 733 18.86 6.28 -16.70
N ILE A 734 19.70 7.01 -15.97
CA ILE A 734 20.68 6.41 -15.05
C ILE A 734 19.95 6.09 -13.75
N ILE A 735 20.00 4.83 -13.32
CA ILE A 735 19.46 4.35 -12.05
C ILE A 735 20.65 4.05 -11.13
N LEU A 736 20.72 4.72 -10.00
CA LEU A 736 21.74 4.51 -8.97
C LEU A 736 21.05 4.30 -7.63
N MET A 737 21.42 3.24 -6.90
CA MET A 737 21.03 3.08 -5.50
C MET A 737 22.28 2.99 -4.64
N LEU A 738 22.51 4.03 -3.85
CA LEU A 738 23.78 4.29 -3.19
C LEU A 738 23.59 4.68 -1.73
N ARG A 739 24.65 4.55 -0.94
CA ARG A 739 24.75 5.08 0.41
C ARG A 739 26.13 5.65 0.66
N LEU A 740 26.18 6.91 1.08
CA LEU A 740 27.40 7.56 1.56
C LEU A 740 27.66 7.11 3.01
N LEU A 741 28.91 6.83 3.31
CA LEU A 741 29.40 6.40 4.63
C LEU A 741 30.17 7.52 5.35
N PRO A 742 30.37 7.45 6.68
CA PRO A 742 31.20 8.42 7.41
C PRO A 742 32.66 8.53 6.93
N ASP A 743 33.19 7.52 6.23
CA ASP A 743 34.53 7.53 5.62
C ASP A 743 34.57 7.99 4.15
N SER A 744 33.41 8.36 3.58
CA SER A 744 33.31 8.98 2.24
C SER A 744 34.13 10.27 2.19
N PRO A 745 34.74 10.60 1.04
CA PRO A 745 35.50 11.83 0.91
C PRO A 745 34.58 13.05 1.04
N THR A 746 35.07 14.13 1.67
CA THR A 746 34.39 15.43 1.69
C THR A 746 34.52 16.20 0.38
N GLN A 747 35.46 15.80 -0.49
CA GLN A 747 35.70 16.42 -1.79
C GLN A 747 34.80 15.78 -2.85
N ALA A 748 34.39 16.57 -3.84
CA ALA A 748 33.61 16.10 -4.98
C ALA A 748 34.28 14.92 -5.73
N PHE A 749 33.46 13.95 -6.11
CA PHE A 749 33.85 12.79 -6.90
C PHE A 749 32.75 12.43 -7.90
N ASP A 750 33.12 11.84 -9.02
CA ASP A 750 32.19 11.33 -9.99
C ASP A 750 31.83 9.89 -9.63
N ILE A 751 30.58 9.64 -9.23
CA ILE A 751 30.12 8.28 -8.91
C ILE A 751 30.19 7.39 -10.16
N TRP A 752 29.89 7.96 -11.32
CA TRP A 752 30.11 7.39 -12.63
C TRP A 752 30.56 8.48 -13.61
N GLN A 753 31.59 8.17 -14.39
CA GLN A 753 32.15 9.05 -15.41
C GLN A 753 32.48 8.24 -16.67
N MET A 754 32.12 8.78 -17.84
CA MET A 754 32.69 8.40 -19.13
C MET A 754 33.78 9.39 -19.53
N SER A 755 34.82 8.89 -20.19
CA SER A 755 35.98 9.67 -20.62
C SER A 755 36.52 9.19 -21.95
N THR A 756 37.06 10.08 -22.76
CA THR A 756 37.79 9.75 -24.01
C THR A 756 38.95 8.77 -23.77
N GLN A 757 39.53 8.20 -24.84
CA GLN A 757 40.78 7.42 -24.76
C GLN A 757 41.90 8.16 -23.98
N ASN A 758 41.95 9.49 -24.10
CA ASN A 758 42.87 10.37 -23.38
C ASN A 758 42.45 10.70 -21.92
N HIS A 759 41.50 9.95 -21.35
CA HIS A 759 41.01 10.06 -19.98
C HIS A 759 40.39 11.43 -19.62
N LYS A 760 40.05 12.27 -20.62
CA LYS A 760 39.30 13.52 -20.43
C LYS A 760 37.81 13.21 -20.25
N PRO A 761 37.12 13.80 -19.26
CA PRO A 761 35.68 13.61 -19.03
C PRO A 761 34.84 14.01 -20.25
N GLU A 762 33.75 13.28 -20.48
CA GLU A 762 32.75 13.61 -21.52
C GLU A 762 31.33 13.70 -20.96
N THR A 763 30.92 12.72 -20.16
CA THR A 763 29.63 12.70 -19.47
C THR A 763 29.77 11.99 -18.13
N GLY A 764 28.98 12.38 -17.14
CA GLY A 764 29.09 11.81 -15.80
C GLY A 764 28.18 12.42 -14.76
N VAL A 765 28.18 11.79 -13.58
CA VAL A 765 27.41 12.18 -12.40
C VAL A 765 28.39 12.48 -11.27
N THR A 766 28.47 13.74 -10.86
CA THR A 766 29.28 14.21 -9.72
C THR A 766 28.45 14.26 -8.45
N ILE A 767 28.96 13.71 -7.36
CA ILE A 767 28.45 13.88 -5.99
C ILE A 767 29.43 14.79 -5.26
N ASP A 768 28.94 15.87 -4.63
CA ASP A 768 29.75 16.78 -3.83
C ASP A 768 29.21 16.88 -2.39
N PRO A 769 29.81 16.14 -1.44
CA PRO A 769 29.44 16.20 -0.03
C PRO A 769 29.72 17.54 0.65
N SER A 770 30.60 18.39 0.10
CA SER A 770 30.90 19.70 0.69
C SER A 770 29.81 20.73 0.43
N SER A 771 29.22 20.71 -0.77
CA SER A 771 28.06 21.55 -1.13
C SER A 771 26.70 20.86 -0.93
N GLN A 772 26.71 19.55 -0.63
CA GLN A 772 25.53 18.68 -0.58
C GLN A 772 24.73 18.69 -1.90
N THR A 773 25.44 18.61 -3.03
CA THR A 773 24.83 18.65 -4.37
C THR A 773 25.12 17.39 -5.18
N VAL A 774 24.22 17.11 -6.12
CA VAL A 774 24.41 16.12 -7.19
C VAL A 774 24.41 16.87 -8.51
N SER A 775 25.38 16.62 -9.39
CA SER A 775 25.45 17.26 -10.70
C SER A 775 25.52 16.22 -11.82
N PHE A 776 24.81 16.47 -12.91
CA PHE A 776 25.04 15.77 -14.18
C PHE A 776 25.80 16.69 -15.13
N TYR A 777 26.70 16.14 -15.93
CA TYR A 777 27.39 16.87 -16.99
C TYR A 777 27.52 16.02 -18.24
N ASN A 778 27.53 16.66 -19.41
CA ASN A 778 27.74 16.05 -20.71
C ASN A 778 28.37 17.05 -21.68
N LYS A 779 28.82 16.58 -22.85
CA LYS A 779 29.17 17.46 -23.97
C LYS A 779 27.93 17.86 -24.77
N ASP A 780 27.91 19.11 -25.23
CA ASP A 780 26.96 19.57 -26.24
C ASP A 780 27.41 19.17 -27.67
N GLU A 781 26.60 19.48 -28.69
CA GLU A 781 26.93 19.25 -30.10
C GLU A 781 28.20 20.00 -30.58
N ARG A 782 28.68 21.01 -29.85
CA ARG A 782 29.92 21.74 -30.14
C ARG A 782 31.14 21.08 -29.48
N GLY A 783 30.93 20.11 -28.60
CA GLY A 783 31.95 19.40 -27.84
C GLY A 783 32.32 20.05 -26.50
N GLU A 784 31.62 21.11 -26.09
CA GLU A 784 31.84 21.83 -24.83
C GLU A 784 31.08 21.16 -23.67
N ILE A 785 31.68 21.15 -22.48
CA ILE A 785 31.07 20.51 -21.31
C ILE A 785 30.04 21.45 -20.68
N GLN A 786 28.77 21.04 -20.71
CA GLN A 786 27.67 21.64 -19.95
C GLN A 786 27.43 20.86 -18.66
N ARG A 787 26.92 21.54 -17.62
CA ARG A 787 26.69 20.96 -16.28
C ARG A 787 25.40 21.51 -15.67
N VAL A 788 24.59 20.61 -15.11
CA VAL A 788 23.41 20.92 -14.30
C VAL A 788 23.62 20.40 -12.89
N THR A 789 23.36 21.23 -11.89
CA THR A 789 23.57 20.92 -10.46
C THR A 789 22.25 20.99 -9.71
N PHE A 790 21.98 19.99 -8.87
CA PHE A 790 20.77 19.83 -8.07
C PHE A 790 21.10 19.93 -6.58
N ASP A 791 20.32 20.72 -5.85
CA ASP A 791 20.59 21.17 -4.47
C ASP A 791 19.31 21.22 -3.60
N SER A 792 18.22 20.62 -4.05
CA SER A 792 16.92 20.63 -3.36
C SER A 792 16.95 19.87 -2.03
N PHE A 793 15.94 20.07 -1.18
CA PHE A 793 15.84 19.38 0.11
C PHE A 793 15.87 17.84 -0.01
N LEU A 794 15.36 17.28 -1.11
CA LEU A 794 15.45 15.83 -1.38
C LEU A 794 16.89 15.40 -1.66
N VAL A 795 17.67 16.19 -2.41
CA VAL A 795 19.08 15.90 -2.70
C VAL A 795 19.93 15.93 -1.43
N LYS A 796 19.66 16.88 -0.51
CA LYS A 796 20.40 16.99 0.75
C LYS A 796 20.28 15.75 1.64
N LYS A 797 19.18 14.99 1.54
CA LYS A 797 18.99 13.73 2.29
C LYS A 797 20.04 12.66 1.96
N ILE A 798 20.55 12.65 0.72
CA ILE A 798 21.54 11.67 0.24
C ILE A 798 22.81 11.66 1.12
N PHE A 799 23.11 12.79 1.77
CA PHE A 799 24.28 13.00 2.60
C PHE A 799 24.07 12.64 4.09
N TYR A 800 22.91 12.10 4.47
CA TYR A 800 22.59 11.73 5.87
C TYR A 800 22.82 10.25 6.20
N GLY A 801 23.46 9.48 5.32
CA GLY A 801 23.95 8.14 5.64
C GLY A 801 22.90 7.01 5.58
N SER A 802 21.78 7.23 4.90
CA SER A 802 20.82 6.22 4.44
C SER A 802 21.10 5.77 3.00
N PHE A 803 20.49 4.65 2.57
CA PHE A 803 20.41 4.33 1.14
C PHE A 803 19.40 5.26 0.46
N HIS A 804 19.73 5.71 -0.75
CA HIS A 804 18.86 6.53 -1.60
C HIS A 804 18.88 6.01 -3.03
N LYS A 805 17.74 6.13 -3.72
CA LYS A 805 17.57 5.71 -5.12
C LYS A 805 17.43 6.94 -6.01
N LEU A 806 18.39 7.16 -6.89
CA LEU A 806 18.44 8.27 -7.82
C LEU A 806 18.06 7.78 -9.22
N HIS A 807 17.10 8.46 -9.86
CA HIS A 807 16.86 8.33 -11.30
C HIS A 807 17.26 9.64 -11.98
N ILE A 808 18.22 9.59 -12.90
CA ILE A 808 18.69 10.75 -13.67
C ILE A 808 18.24 10.52 -15.10
N LEU A 809 17.10 11.12 -15.46
CA LEU A 809 16.48 11.03 -16.77
C LEU A 809 17.14 12.08 -17.66
N VAL A 810 17.87 11.64 -18.67
CA VAL A 810 18.59 12.48 -19.64
C VAL A 810 17.84 12.42 -20.96
N SER A 811 17.17 13.52 -21.32
CA SER A 811 16.58 13.73 -22.64
C SER A 811 17.56 14.49 -23.55
N SER A 812 17.18 14.75 -24.79
CA SER A 812 17.98 15.57 -25.71
C SER A 812 18.05 17.06 -25.30
N THR A 813 17.14 17.55 -24.45
CA THR A 813 17.02 18.98 -24.10
C THR A 813 16.86 19.25 -22.61
N SER A 814 16.80 18.21 -21.76
CA SER A 814 16.61 18.36 -20.32
C SER A 814 17.18 17.18 -19.52
N VAL A 815 17.48 17.45 -18.26
CA VAL A 815 17.87 16.44 -17.27
C VAL A 815 16.96 16.57 -16.07
N ARG A 816 16.25 15.50 -15.72
CA ARG A 816 15.38 15.43 -14.54
C ARG A 816 15.97 14.47 -13.52
N LEU A 817 16.10 14.95 -12.28
CA LEU A 817 16.53 14.13 -11.15
C LEU A 817 15.31 13.74 -10.31
N MET A 818 15.13 12.44 -10.10
CA MET A 818 14.27 11.87 -9.06
C MET A 818 15.15 11.36 -7.92
N VAL A 819 14.71 11.55 -6.67
CA VAL A 819 15.33 10.97 -5.46
C VAL A 819 14.23 10.24 -4.70
N ASP A 820 14.44 8.96 -4.40
CA ASP A 820 13.50 8.07 -3.69
C ASP A 820 12.10 8.08 -4.32
N CYS A 821 12.07 7.99 -5.66
CA CYS A 821 10.88 8.05 -6.51
C CYS A 821 10.07 9.37 -6.45
N GLN A 822 10.63 10.43 -5.85
CA GLN A 822 10.05 11.78 -5.84
C GLN A 822 10.86 12.71 -6.76
N GLU A 823 10.19 13.60 -7.49
CA GLU A 823 10.87 14.54 -8.39
C GLU A 823 11.62 15.61 -7.58
N ALA A 824 12.93 15.74 -7.81
CA ALA A 824 13.78 16.70 -7.12
C ALA A 824 13.89 18.03 -7.88
N ALA A 825 14.06 17.97 -9.21
CA ALA A 825 13.86 19.04 -10.19
C ALA A 825 14.12 18.54 -11.63
N GLU A 826 13.67 19.31 -12.62
CA GLU A 826 14.12 19.23 -14.01
C GLU A 826 14.92 20.50 -14.38
N LYS A 827 15.98 20.35 -15.20
CA LYS A 827 16.82 21.45 -15.70
C LYS A 827 17.08 21.26 -17.18
N GLU A 828 16.98 22.35 -17.95
CA GLU A 828 17.25 22.34 -19.39
C GLU A 828 18.75 22.16 -19.68
N ILE A 829 19.07 21.49 -20.79
CA ILE A 829 20.40 21.35 -21.38
C ILE A 829 20.34 21.62 -22.88
N THR A 830 21.46 22.01 -23.47
CA THR A 830 21.61 22.05 -24.94
C THR A 830 21.76 20.64 -25.50
N ALA A 831 21.46 20.46 -26.79
CA ALA A 831 21.51 19.17 -27.47
C ALA A 831 22.83 18.42 -27.18
N ALA A 832 22.72 17.18 -26.69
CA ALA A 832 23.85 16.37 -26.30
C ALA A 832 24.59 15.82 -27.52
N GLY A 833 25.91 16.02 -27.59
CA GLY A 833 26.77 15.43 -28.61
C GLY A 833 26.97 13.92 -28.40
N ASN A 834 27.38 13.21 -29.44
CA ASN A 834 27.69 11.78 -29.36
C ASN A 834 28.89 11.52 -28.43
N THR A 835 28.73 10.60 -27.48
CA THR A 835 29.82 10.16 -26.58
C THR A 835 30.83 9.27 -27.32
N SER A 836 32.13 9.39 -27.01
CA SER A 836 33.15 8.58 -27.68
C SER A 836 33.06 7.10 -27.28
N ARG A 837 33.21 6.22 -28.28
CA ARG A 837 33.23 4.76 -28.10
C ARG A 837 34.62 4.22 -27.73
N ASP A 838 35.68 4.96 -28.05
CA ASP A 838 37.09 4.59 -27.79
C ASP A 838 37.56 4.81 -26.34
N GLY A 839 36.65 5.29 -25.50
CA GLY A 839 36.93 5.81 -24.17
C GLY A 839 36.89 4.77 -23.05
N TYR A 840 36.95 5.26 -21.81
CA TYR A 840 36.83 4.48 -20.58
C TYR A 840 35.70 5.01 -19.70
N GLN A 841 34.95 4.08 -19.11
CA GLN A 841 34.04 4.37 -18.00
C GLN A 841 34.72 4.07 -16.67
N VAL A 842 34.47 4.89 -15.65
CA VAL A 842 35.08 4.77 -14.32
C VAL A 842 34.02 4.99 -13.24
N LEU A 843 34.07 4.21 -12.17
CA LEU A 843 33.26 4.40 -10.96
C LEU A 843 34.04 5.05 -9.82
N GLY A 844 33.40 5.95 -9.10
CA GLY A 844 33.93 6.56 -7.87
C GLY A 844 35.12 7.51 -8.04
N LYS A 845 35.42 7.98 -9.25
CA LYS A 845 36.64 8.74 -9.54
C LYS A 845 36.63 10.11 -8.85
N MET A 846 37.64 10.41 -8.04
CA MET A 846 37.79 11.75 -7.42
C MET A 846 37.89 12.84 -8.51
N SER A 847 37.06 13.89 -8.47
CA SER A 847 36.93 14.85 -9.59
C SER A 847 38.18 15.70 -9.84
N LYS A 848 39.14 15.71 -8.90
CA LYS A 848 40.48 16.34 -9.05
C LYS A 848 41.57 15.38 -9.55
N SER A 849 41.26 14.10 -9.75
CA SER A 849 42.23 13.10 -10.22
C SER A 849 42.35 13.12 -11.75
N ILE A 850 43.56 13.42 -12.26
CA ILE A 850 43.85 13.50 -13.69
C ILE A 850 44.60 12.22 -14.11
N GLY A 851 44.17 11.59 -15.22
CA GLY A 851 44.81 10.41 -15.80
C GLY A 851 44.17 9.07 -15.46
N SER A 852 44.97 8.00 -15.61
CA SER A 852 44.58 6.58 -15.57
C SER A 852 44.82 5.87 -14.22
N LYS A 853 45.43 6.57 -13.25
CA LYS A 853 45.60 6.11 -11.87
C LYS A 853 44.91 7.10 -10.95
N GLY A 854 43.67 6.80 -10.56
CA GLY A 854 42.88 7.62 -9.64
C GLY A 854 42.71 6.93 -8.28
N GLU A 855 42.64 7.73 -7.22
CA GLU A 855 41.97 7.31 -5.99
C GLU A 855 40.46 7.26 -6.24
N SER A 856 39.79 6.38 -5.51
CA SER A 856 38.33 6.21 -5.56
C SER A 856 37.67 6.76 -4.30
N ALA A 857 36.39 7.11 -4.39
CA ALA A 857 35.60 7.48 -3.24
C ALA A 857 35.11 6.24 -2.48
N SER A 858 35.15 6.28 -1.13
CA SER A 858 34.44 5.28 -0.31
C SER A 858 32.92 5.51 -0.42
N PHE A 859 32.15 4.53 -0.89
CA PHE A 859 30.68 4.50 -0.81
C PHE A 859 30.14 3.07 -1.02
N GLN A 860 28.88 2.84 -0.62
CA GLN A 860 28.15 1.60 -0.93
C GLN A 860 27.26 1.82 -2.17
N LEU A 861 27.23 0.83 -3.07
CA LEU A 861 26.43 0.81 -4.29
C LEU A 861 25.65 -0.52 -4.38
N GLN A 862 24.32 -0.43 -4.36
CA GLN A 862 23.41 -1.58 -4.42
C GLN A 862 22.81 -1.79 -5.81
N MET A 863 22.63 -0.72 -6.58
CA MET A 863 22.06 -0.77 -7.93
C MET A 863 22.80 0.23 -8.80
N PHE A 864 23.17 -0.17 -10.02
CA PHE A 864 23.63 0.73 -11.05
C PHE A 864 23.28 0.16 -12.42
N ASP A 865 22.34 0.82 -13.09
CA ASP A 865 21.79 0.43 -14.38
C ASP A 865 21.57 1.67 -15.25
N ILE A 866 21.71 1.52 -16.58
CA ILE A 866 21.37 2.58 -17.55
C ILE A 866 20.23 2.07 -18.42
N VAL A 867 19.02 2.58 -18.23
CA VAL A 867 17.83 2.17 -18.99
C VAL A 867 17.65 3.10 -20.19
N CYS A 868 17.49 2.55 -21.39
CA CYS A 868 17.36 3.31 -22.64
C CYS A 868 15.93 3.79 -22.89
N SER A 869 15.30 4.33 -21.83
CA SER A 869 13.96 4.90 -21.84
C SER A 869 13.82 5.90 -20.70
N LEU A 870 13.05 6.96 -20.93
CA LEU A 870 12.67 7.93 -19.90
C LEU A 870 11.49 7.46 -19.03
N ALA A 871 10.73 6.45 -19.48
CA ALA A 871 9.49 6.02 -18.84
C ALA A 871 9.67 5.06 -17.65
N TRP A 872 10.90 4.73 -17.25
CA TRP A 872 11.13 3.79 -16.15
C TRP A 872 10.62 4.34 -14.80
N ASN A 873 10.77 5.65 -14.58
CA ASN A 873 10.37 6.33 -13.35
C ASN A 873 8.88 6.15 -13.00
N SER A 874 8.00 5.97 -13.98
CA SER A 874 6.56 5.80 -13.74
C SER A 874 6.17 4.40 -13.26
N ARG A 875 7.10 3.43 -13.37
CA ARG A 875 6.90 2.02 -13.00
C ARG A 875 7.52 1.68 -11.66
N ASP A 876 8.60 2.36 -11.29
CA ASP A 876 9.32 2.11 -10.06
C ASP A 876 8.57 2.70 -8.85
N ARG A 877 8.34 1.87 -7.84
CA ARG A 877 7.68 2.23 -6.58
C ARG A 877 8.65 2.39 -5.41
N CYS A 878 9.96 2.31 -5.67
CA CYS A 878 11.00 2.35 -4.64
C CYS A 878 10.79 1.32 -3.51
N CYS A 879 10.34 0.12 -3.90
CA CYS A 879 10.14 -1.03 -3.00
C CYS A 879 11.45 -1.56 -2.38
N ASP A 880 12.59 -1.14 -2.94
CA ASP A 880 13.95 -1.45 -2.49
C ASP A 880 14.37 -0.59 -1.29
N LEU A 881 13.64 0.47 -0.96
CA LEU A 881 13.94 1.41 0.12
C LEU A 881 13.00 1.22 1.34
N PRO A 882 13.52 0.95 2.55
CA PRO A 882 12.70 0.78 3.76
C PRO A 882 11.77 1.96 4.08
N SER A 883 12.15 3.19 3.74
CA SER A 883 11.39 4.42 4.03
C SER A 883 10.23 4.68 3.08
N THR A 884 10.16 4.02 1.93
CA THR A 884 9.13 4.21 0.89
C THR A 884 8.37 2.94 0.53
N ARG A 885 8.79 1.78 1.06
CA ARG A 885 8.16 0.49 0.81
C ARG A 885 6.75 0.43 1.41
N ASP A 886 5.78 0.08 0.57
CA ASP A 886 4.40 -0.23 0.94
C ASP A 886 4.17 -1.73 0.73
N GLU A 887 4.03 -2.50 1.81
CA GLU A 887 3.91 -3.97 1.77
C GLU A 887 2.69 -4.48 0.98
N LEU A 888 1.64 -3.67 0.82
CA LEU A 888 0.47 -4.04 -0.01
C LEU A 888 0.71 -3.80 -1.51
N LYS A 889 1.69 -2.95 -1.86
CA LYS A 889 1.95 -2.50 -3.24
C LYS A 889 3.29 -2.98 -3.80
N CYS A 890 4.13 -3.61 -2.99
CA CYS A 890 5.47 -4.05 -3.31
C CYS A 890 5.58 -5.58 -3.31
N PRO A 891 6.41 -6.18 -4.19
CA PRO A 891 6.67 -7.62 -4.15
C PRO A 891 7.37 -8.02 -2.86
N SER A 892 7.17 -9.27 -2.44
CA SER A 892 7.91 -9.88 -1.33
C SER A 892 9.42 -9.70 -1.53
N LEU A 893 10.14 -9.38 -0.45
CA LEU A 893 11.60 -9.23 -0.52
C LEU A 893 12.25 -10.56 -0.96
N PRO A 894 13.30 -10.51 -1.80
CA PRO A 894 14.04 -11.72 -2.16
C PRO A 894 14.57 -12.41 -0.89
N ASN A 895 14.65 -13.73 -0.89
CA ASN A 895 15.13 -14.54 0.25
C ASN A 895 14.42 -14.30 1.60
N ALA A 896 13.25 -13.64 1.63
CA ALA A 896 12.50 -13.44 2.86
C ALA A 896 11.75 -14.72 3.27
N CYS A 897 11.98 -15.17 4.50
CA CYS A 897 11.17 -16.21 5.13
C CYS A 897 9.76 -15.67 5.39
N THR A 898 8.79 -16.02 4.55
CA THR A 898 7.37 -15.72 4.78
C THR A 898 6.83 -16.61 5.90
N CYS A 899 6.53 -16.04 7.08
CA CYS A 899 5.88 -16.72 8.19
C CYS A 899 4.37 -17.00 7.97
N THR A 900 3.98 -17.23 6.72
CA THR A 900 2.61 -17.54 6.28
C THR A 900 2.64 -18.75 5.36
N SER A 901 3.02 -19.90 5.93
CA SER A 901 2.79 -21.20 5.30
C SER A 901 1.39 -21.68 5.66
N GLU A 902 0.50 -21.80 4.68
CA GLU A 902 -0.57 -22.78 4.78
C GLU A 902 0.09 -24.17 4.84
N ALA A 903 -0.06 -24.87 5.95
CA ALA A 903 0.68 -26.10 6.22
C ALA A 903 0.02 -27.32 5.54
N THR A 904 0.22 -27.46 4.24
CA THR A 904 -0.10 -28.69 3.48
C THR A 904 1.16 -29.34 2.89
N GLY A 905 2.11 -29.65 3.76
CA GLY A 905 3.20 -30.59 3.49
C GLY A 905 3.15 -31.72 4.53
N GLN A 906 3.20 -32.98 4.09
CA GLN A 906 3.39 -34.09 5.04
C GLN A 906 4.75 -33.94 5.74
N PRO A 907 4.86 -34.21 7.06
CA PRO A 907 6.13 -34.15 7.76
C PRO A 907 7.17 -35.04 7.09
N GLY A 908 8.34 -34.48 6.79
CA GLY A 908 9.46 -35.25 6.25
C GLY A 908 9.84 -36.40 7.21
N PRO A 909 10.27 -37.56 6.69
CA PRO A 909 10.58 -38.72 7.52
C PRO A 909 11.64 -38.36 8.57
N GLN A 910 11.37 -38.76 9.81
CA GLN A 910 12.26 -38.48 10.94
C GLN A 910 13.67 -39.02 10.67
N GLY A 911 14.67 -38.14 10.74
CA GLY A 911 16.06 -38.52 10.54
C GLY A 911 16.51 -39.63 11.50
N PRO A 912 17.42 -40.52 11.09
CA PRO A 912 17.79 -41.69 11.88
C PRO A 912 18.36 -41.28 13.25
N VAL A 913 17.81 -41.88 14.31
CA VAL A 913 18.22 -41.63 15.68
C VAL A 913 19.69 -42.04 15.87
N GLY A 914 20.50 -41.12 16.40
CA GLY A 914 21.92 -41.37 16.67
C GLY A 914 22.13 -42.54 17.63
N ALA A 915 23.17 -43.33 17.37
CA ALA A 915 23.44 -44.56 18.11
C ALA A 915 23.58 -44.30 19.63
N PRO A 916 22.86 -45.03 20.50
CA PRO A 916 23.00 -44.88 21.95
C PRO A 916 24.39 -45.26 22.45
N GLY A 917 24.96 -44.44 23.34
CA GLY A 917 26.21 -44.75 24.02
C GLY A 917 26.14 -46.04 24.85
N SER A 918 27.24 -46.79 24.91
CA SER A 918 27.34 -48.07 25.60
C SER A 918 27.01 -47.97 27.09
N LYS A 919 25.97 -48.68 27.53
CA LYS A 919 25.52 -48.70 28.93
C LYS A 919 26.34 -49.70 29.77
N GLY A 920 26.77 -49.28 30.95
CA GLY A 920 27.50 -50.12 31.90
C GLY A 920 26.69 -51.32 32.44
N PRO A 921 27.36 -52.30 33.07
CA PRO A 921 26.75 -53.58 33.45
C PRO A 921 25.63 -53.44 34.48
N ARG A 922 24.69 -54.39 34.42
CA ARG A 922 23.38 -54.38 35.07
C ARG A 922 23.42 -55.06 36.43
N GLY A 923 22.95 -54.39 37.48
CA GLY A 923 22.60 -55.02 38.76
C GLY A 923 21.33 -55.86 38.65
N GLU A 924 21.23 -56.90 39.47
CA GLU A 924 20.14 -57.89 39.43
C GLU A 924 18.77 -57.30 39.82
N ARG A 925 17.70 -57.88 39.25
CA ARG A 925 16.31 -57.50 39.49
C ARG A 925 15.65 -58.57 40.35
N GLY A 926 15.23 -58.22 41.57
CA GLY A 926 14.27 -59.03 42.32
C GLY A 926 12.88 -58.99 41.68
N GLU A 927 12.12 -60.07 41.79
CA GLU A 927 10.77 -60.20 41.22
C GLU A 927 9.69 -59.50 42.08
N PRO A 928 8.86 -58.62 41.50
CA PRO A 928 7.59 -58.20 42.09
C PRO A 928 6.43 -59.07 41.57
N GLY A 929 5.54 -59.49 42.46
CA GLY A 929 4.47 -60.45 42.18
C GLY A 929 3.27 -59.95 41.37
N SER A 930 2.24 -60.80 41.27
CA SER A 930 1.06 -60.63 40.41
C SER A 930 0.25 -59.36 40.67
N ALA A 931 -0.17 -58.70 39.60
CA ALA A 931 -0.98 -57.49 39.64
C ALA A 931 -2.42 -57.75 40.13
N GLY A 932 -2.92 -56.88 41.01
CA GLY A 932 -4.32 -56.83 41.40
C GLY A 932 -5.20 -56.12 40.34
N PRO A 933 -6.54 -56.24 40.43
CA PRO A 933 -7.46 -55.66 39.46
C PRO A 933 -7.46 -54.13 39.47
N VAL A 934 -7.65 -53.54 38.29
CA VAL A 934 -7.60 -52.09 38.06
C VAL A 934 -8.79 -51.37 38.71
N GLY A 935 -8.50 -50.43 39.62
CA GLY A 935 -9.49 -49.51 40.18
C GLY A 935 -9.94 -48.43 39.18
N GLN A 936 -11.12 -47.87 39.39
CA GLN A 936 -11.68 -46.83 38.52
C GLN A 936 -10.79 -45.57 38.49
N ARG A 937 -10.61 -44.99 37.30
CA ARG A 937 -9.83 -43.77 37.08
C ARG A 937 -10.57 -42.57 37.68
N GLY A 938 -9.97 -41.94 38.70
CA GLY A 938 -10.42 -40.65 39.23
C GLY A 938 -10.20 -39.50 38.23
N GLU A 939 -10.94 -38.41 38.42
CA GLU A 939 -10.88 -37.22 37.56
C GLU A 939 -9.50 -36.52 37.62
N ASN A 940 -9.08 -35.94 36.50
CA ASN A 940 -7.81 -35.20 36.43
C ASN A 940 -7.91 -33.90 37.23
N GLY A 941 -6.98 -33.70 38.17
CA GLY A 941 -6.80 -32.41 38.83
C GLY A 941 -6.34 -31.31 37.86
N PRO A 942 -6.60 -30.02 38.18
CA PRO A 942 -6.22 -28.91 37.33
C PRO A 942 -4.68 -28.79 37.20
N PRO A 943 -4.16 -28.26 36.07
CA PRO A 943 -2.72 -28.08 35.86
C PRO A 943 -2.09 -27.19 36.94
N GLY A 944 -0.90 -27.56 37.40
CA GLY A 944 -0.11 -26.74 38.32
C GLY A 944 0.32 -25.41 37.67
N PRO A 945 0.52 -24.34 38.47
CA PRO A 945 0.90 -23.03 37.93
C PRO A 945 2.26 -23.06 37.24
N MET A 946 2.36 -22.28 36.15
CA MET A 946 3.57 -22.11 35.36
C MET A 946 4.72 -21.57 36.21
N GLY A 947 5.91 -22.16 36.08
CA GLY A 947 7.11 -21.71 36.78
C GLY A 947 7.52 -20.28 36.40
N LEU A 948 8.12 -19.55 37.35
CA LEU A 948 8.57 -18.18 37.14
C LEU A 948 9.61 -18.10 36.01
N PRO A 949 9.58 -17.03 35.17
CA PRO A 949 10.62 -16.80 34.16
C PRO A 949 12.01 -16.74 34.78
N GLY A 950 13.01 -17.28 34.06
CA GLY A 950 14.41 -17.19 34.47
C GLY A 950 14.89 -15.73 34.54
N PRO A 951 15.88 -15.42 35.40
CA PRO A 951 16.37 -14.06 35.59
C PRO A 951 16.96 -13.47 34.29
N GLN A 952 16.69 -12.19 34.07
CA GLN A 952 17.17 -11.42 32.92
C GLN A 952 18.71 -11.35 32.92
N GLY A 953 19.31 -11.52 31.74
CA GLY A 953 20.76 -11.38 31.56
C GLY A 953 21.25 -9.95 31.85
N PRO A 954 22.51 -9.76 32.31
CA PRO A 954 23.02 -8.47 32.72
C PRO A 954 23.05 -7.47 31.56
N SER A 955 22.70 -6.21 31.87
CA SER A 955 22.65 -5.12 30.89
C SER A 955 24.05 -4.73 30.41
N GLY A 956 24.18 -4.48 29.10
CA GLY A 956 25.41 -3.93 28.51
C GLY A 956 25.71 -2.53 29.05
N MET A 957 26.97 -2.25 29.37
CA MET A 957 27.38 -1.00 30.00
C MET A 957 27.23 0.22 29.09
N SER A 958 26.36 1.15 29.48
CA SER A 958 26.34 2.53 28.98
C SER A 958 27.28 3.42 29.81
N ILE A 959 28.26 4.06 29.17
CA ILE A 959 29.14 5.06 29.80
C ILE A 959 28.47 6.44 29.67
N PRO A 960 28.36 7.25 30.74
CA PRO A 960 27.55 8.48 30.74
C PRO A 960 28.35 9.75 30.40
N GLY A 961 27.63 10.80 29.99
CA GLY A 961 28.13 12.17 29.85
C GLY A 961 27.01 13.20 29.73
N GLU A 962 26.74 13.94 30.80
CA GLU A 962 25.93 15.18 30.82
C GLU A 962 26.74 16.31 30.14
N ALA A 963 26.23 17.13 29.21
CA ALA A 963 25.07 18.03 29.17
C ALA A 963 25.30 19.43 29.78
N VAL A 964 25.44 20.45 28.92
CA VAL A 964 25.21 21.87 29.23
C VAL A 964 24.60 22.57 27.99
N CYS A 965 23.56 23.38 28.19
CA CYS A 965 22.86 24.16 27.16
C CYS A 965 23.57 25.49 26.84
N LEU A 966 23.15 26.15 25.76
CA LEU A 966 22.82 27.59 25.80
C LEU A 966 21.85 27.98 24.68
N ASN A 967 20.82 28.74 25.04
CA ASN A 967 19.82 29.29 24.12
C ASN A 967 20.34 30.55 23.41
N THR A 968 19.86 30.79 22.19
CA THR A 968 19.00 31.95 21.84
C THR A 968 18.19 31.61 20.60
#